data_AF-A0A498SC23-F1
#
_entry.id   AF-A0A498SC23-F1
#
_cell.length_a   1.000
_cell.length_b   1.000
_cell.length_c   1.000
_cell.angle_alpha   90.00
_cell.angle_beta   90.00
_cell.angle_gamma   90.00
#
_symmetry.space_group_name_H-M   'P 1'
#
loop_
_entity.id
_entity.type
_entity.pdbx_description
1 polymer ?
#
loop_
_entity_poly.entity_id
_entity_poly.type
_entity_poly.pdbx_seq_one_letter_code
_entity_poly.pdbx_strand_id
1 'polypeptide(L)'
;MFSLLPAFILFLIFPSGISLKVAIIGGGIGGASSAYFLRTLAPSETNIEIHLFNQGSIGGRLTTVQMQYNGEERIFEAGGTILHPANLYFKNWIEKFGLHKNKPHENGIMGIWNGEEFVFLKSSWYLITFYRLLKRYGFDLLKGHFEISSLLSDFENIYAMLESFDTVSILISQGRSFDTVDAMVTAMSIRLSKLVNRTMKEDLANSGYHYPFIMEFANAALNCNYGQSVKEMRAFAGFVGLAGFVSGLYSVNGSNKLIVEKLIDYSKIKLISAEVAAISKRNDQFVLYGSDGQELDTNYNYVIVAVPLHQKQQIQIEGVNWEGQRGKFKQITATFVEVLFGSYVTSYARISSFRFRFAASGSLRASHWSLSKNDMLTAVISCNNSLSYNAIAQILPVDYQESESLPRTDSNKIWKIFSSKNLTDSDLSLYFSEIKNIKRVSFLAYPEYKKYPADRPKFRLTKNICFVNAIEWLASAIEMSAIGGRNCINMLLRDFELIEINKSTKTKLYLLQKNGGKELGQYAMGKMVRCWWSMYCKWCRSLVTINGSKNGVRPTASVAPYPVLFPGMQSSKEVKDKGNEYFKQCSYRKATEAFTEAINLCPPEYKSHLAVCYQNRAAAYDRLGDPERSIMDCTKALELDPLYFKAVVRRAKAYLSLGRPEEALDDLTCAFVMNPEASESLKTDVDSAVALAAASLVEHVKNTRESVPVRDELVLLWRSSYVNDPILHDLKEESHSLSPYHQALEAIRQRHYEEVIPLIENDLRIQHSDPNHLNVTFILRDYILQARFALMKENVTSLKKTLAAFDHMWNTLSEDSRCEITNKRFRSMYHILLAAWKILEHCSDVESEFNHAVEIDQTNVDIYLGAALLLSENGQLQEAIDYLDQLNKIDPAHHLVKHMRANCKMALKASVGDVGGAVACMAKVDQLLQMNQNADPVLYLITGRLYYAAQNKELAKASFKKAAEGIPDYAAPMFYLAMVEAEEMEGSPNQMAVLESKMKICLEREKANPDALAILAKIAFQKQQLDEALRLYEQCIEVCPVHTNEASLLPAVTDYVQIRSLRKAVETLQRTTALPVDASCSVR
;
A
#
# COMPACT_ATOMS: atom_id res chain seq x y z
N MET A 1 -27.85 -38.91 -65.89
CA MET A 1 -26.67 -38.06 -66.20
C MET A 1 -26.83 -36.59 -65.77
N PHE A 2 -27.99 -35.94 -65.90
CA PHE A 2 -28.11 -34.49 -65.65
C PHE A 2 -28.14 -34.01 -64.18
N SER A 3 -28.12 -34.90 -63.18
CA SER A 3 -28.15 -34.54 -61.75
C SER A 3 -26.82 -34.01 -61.18
N LEU A 4 -25.70 -34.14 -61.90
CA LEU A 4 -24.36 -33.77 -61.40
C LEU A 4 -23.88 -32.38 -61.85
N LEU A 5 -24.43 -31.82 -62.94
CA LEU A 5 -23.93 -30.57 -63.53
C LEU A 5 -23.87 -29.38 -62.56
N PRO A 6 -24.91 -29.09 -61.74
CA PRO A 6 -24.86 -27.95 -60.81
C PRO A 6 -23.75 -28.07 -59.76
N ALA A 7 -23.54 -29.28 -59.23
CA ALA A 7 -22.49 -29.56 -58.26
C ALA A 7 -21.08 -29.49 -58.89
N PHE A 8 -20.95 -29.95 -60.14
CA PHE A 8 -19.68 -29.91 -60.88
C PHE A 8 -19.31 -28.48 -61.32
N ILE A 9 -20.29 -27.66 -61.71
CA ILE A 9 -20.10 -26.24 -62.07
C ILE A 9 -19.71 -25.43 -60.83
N LEU A 10 -20.30 -25.68 -59.65
CA LEU A 10 -19.82 -25.12 -58.38
C LEU A 10 -18.38 -25.55 -58.03
N PHE A 11 -17.96 -26.76 -58.44
CA PHE A 11 -16.60 -27.25 -58.28
C PHE A 11 -15.59 -26.63 -59.28
N LEU A 12 -16.07 -26.14 -60.43
CA LEU A 12 -15.26 -25.50 -61.48
C LEU A 12 -15.20 -23.97 -61.34
N ILE A 13 -16.20 -23.33 -60.73
CA ILE A 13 -16.22 -21.88 -60.46
C ILE A 13 -15.43 -21.51 -59.19
N PHE A 14 -15.22 -22.46 -58.27
CA PHE A 14 -14.32 -22.32 -57.13
C PHE A 14 -13.05 -23.17 -57.29
N PRO A 15 -12.10 -22.79 -58.16
CA PRO A 15 -10.77 -23.41 -58.17
C PRO A 15 -10.08 -23.15 -56.83
N SER A 16 -9.42 -24.17 -56.27
CA SER A 16 -8.48 -24.11 -55.12
C SER A 16 -8.87 -23.11 -54.01
N GLY A 17 -9.58 -23.61 -52.98
CA GLY A 17 -10.23 -22.83 -51.92
C GLY A 17 -9.47 -21.57 -51.46
N ILE A 18 -10.20 -20.45 -51.44
CA ILE A 18 -9.68 -19.09 -51.25
C ILE A 18 -8.65 -19.01 -50.12
N SER A 19 -7.40 -18.74 -50.51
CA SER A 19 -6.29 -18.52 -49.60
C SER A 19 -6.22 -17.04 -49.22
N LEU A 20 -6.43 -16.75 -47.94
CA LEU A 20 -6.27 -15.42 -47.36
C LEU A 20 -4.79 -15.23 -46.97
N LYS A 21 -4.04 -14.51 -47.79
CA LYS A 21 -2.63 -14.21 -47.53
C LYS A 21 -2.48 -12.85 -46.84
N VAL A 22 -1.96 -12.84 -45.62
CA VAL A 22 -1.83 -11.64 -44.76
C VAL A 22 -0.37 -11.38 -44.43
N ALA A 23 0.08 -10.15 -44.69
CA ALA A 23 1.38 -9.67 -44.22
C ALA A 23 1.23 -8.97 -42.86
N ILE A 24 2.11 -9.30 -41.92
CA ILE A 24 2.25 -8.62 -40.63
C ILE A 24 3.67 -8.06 -40.55
N ILE A 25 3.82 -6.75 -40.34
CA ILE A 25 5.12 -6.09 -40.31
C ILE A 25 5.45 -5.72 -38.86
N GLY A 26 6.35 -6.48 -38.23
CA GLY A 26 6.82 -6.29 -36.85
C GLY A 26 6.56 -7.50 -35.93
N GLY A 27 7.64 -8.10 -35.41
CA GLY A 27 7.65 -9.24 -34.48
C GLY A 27 7.52 -8.85 -33.00
N GLY A 28 6.93 -7.70 -32.72
CA GLY A 28 6.53 -7.30 -31.36
C GLY A 28 5.16 -7.85 -30.97
N ILE A 29 4.75 -7.60 -29.72
CA ILE A 29 3.48 -8.09 -29.16
C ILE A 29 2.26 -7.78 -30.05
N GLY A 30 2.16 -6.59 -30.65
CA GLY A 30 1.04 -6.21 -31.53
C GLY A 30 0.94 -7.02 -32.83
N GLY A 31 2.08 -7.51 -33.36
CA GLY A 31 2.09 -8.39 -34.53
C GLY A 31 1.76 -9.82 -34.16
N ALA A 32 2.34 -10.33 -33.08
CA ALA A 32 2.08 -11.67 -32.56
C ALA A 32 0.61 -11.84 -32.09
N SER A 33 0.03 -10.84 -31.42
CA SER A 33 -1.38 -10.85 -31.03
C SER A 33 -2.30 -10.79 -32.24
N SER A 34 -1.97 -10.00 -33.27
CA SER A 34 -2.75 -9.94 -34.52
C SER A 34 -2.77 -11.30 -35.22
N ALA A 35 -1.62 -11.99 -35.30
CA ALA A 35 -1.54 -13.36 -35.83
C ALA A 35 -2.41 -14.34 -35.02
N TYR A 36 -2.32 -14.25 -33.69
CA TYR A 36 -3.07 -15.11 -32.77
C TYR A 36 -4.59 -14.92 -32.90
N PHE A 37 -5.06 -13.67 -32.92
CA PHE A 37 -6.49 -13.38 -33.06
C PHE A 37 -7.00 -13.79 -34.44
N LEU A 38 -6.24 -13.53 -35.52
CA LEU A 38 -6.63 -13.98 -36.86
C LEU A 38 -6.76 -15.50 -36.94
N ARG A 39 -5.81 -16.25 -36.36
CA ARG A 39 -5.84 -17.73 -36.34
C ARG A 39 -6.94 -18.29 -35.44
N THR A 40 -7.36 -17.55 -34.40
CA THR A 40 -8.36 -18.00 -33.42
C THR A 40 -9.80 -17.67 -33.82
N LEU A 41 -10.03 -16.57 -34.56
CA LEU A 41 -11.37 -16.01 -34.82
C LEU A 41 -11.89 -16.27 -36.23
N ALA A 42 -11.02 -16.55 -37.20
CA ALA A 42 -11.44 -16.85 -38.56
C ALA A 42 -11.95 -18.31 -38.69
N PRO A 43 -12.88 -18.60 -39.61
CA PRO A 43 -13.41 -19.96 -39.81
C PRO A 43 -12.32 -20.98 -40.14
N SER A 44 -12.38 -22.15 -39.50
CA SER A 44 -11.33 -23.18 -39.55
C SER A 44 -11.05 -23.73 -40.95
N GLU A 45 -12.02 -23.59 -41.86
CA GLU A 45 -11.97 -24.06 -43.24
C GLU A 45 -11.43 -23.01 -44.21
N THR A 46 -11.27 -21.76 -43.78
CA THR A 46 -10.56 -20.72 -44.55
C THR A 46 -9.07 -21.03 -44.51
N ASN A 47 -8.43 -21.15 -45.69
CA ASN A 47 -6.97 -21.28 -45.72
C ASN A 47 -6.34 -19.90 -45.45
N ILE A 48 -5.52 -19.79 -44.41
CA ILE A 48 -4.93 -18.49 -44.00
C ILE A 48 -3.41 -18.65 -43.88
N GLU A 49 -2.71 -18.00 -44.79
CA GLU A 49 -1.25 -17.87 -44.85
C GLU A 49 -0.86 -16.55 -44.18
N ILE A 50 -0.12 -16.62 -43.06
CA ILE A 50 0.29 -15.45 -42.28
C ILE A 50 1.80 -15.32 -42.39
N HIS A 51 2.28 -14.28 -43.09
CA HIS A 51 3.69 -13.96 -43.18
C HIS A 51 4.02 -12.82 -42.22
N LEU A 52 4.97 -13.04 -41.31
CA LEU A 52 5.43 -12.02 -40.38
C LEU A 52 6.84 -11.57 -40.75
N PHE A 53 6.97 -10.30 -41.12
CA PHE A 53 8.24 -9.64 -41.43
C PHE A 53 8.84 -9.04 -40.15
N ASN A 54 10.07 -9.42 -39.80
CA ASN A 54 10.79 -8.82 -38.68
C ASN A 54 12.29 -8.75 -38.96
N GLN A 55 12.92 -7.63 -38.59
CA GLN A 55 14.37 -7.47 -38.61
C GLN A 55 14.91 -7.70 -37.19
N GLY A 56 15.83 -8.65 -37.01
CA GLY A 56 16.35 -9.03 -35.69
C GLY A 56 15.39 -9.89 -34.86
N SER A 57 15.53 -9.84 -33.53
CA SER A 57 14.84 -10.75 -32.60
C SER A 57 13.35 -10.45 -32.42
N ILE A 58 12.55 -11.51 -32.29
CA ILE A 58 11.16 -11.46 -31.79
C ILE A 58 11.11 -10.86 -30.37
N GLY A 59 9.99 -10.18 -30.06
CA GLY A 59 9.71 -9.51 -28.78
C GLY A 59 9.59 -7.99 -28.91
N GLY A 60 10.34 -7.38 -29.83
CA GLY A 60 10.37 -5.93 -30.03
C GLY A 60 10.86 -5.21 -28.77
N ARG A 61 9.98 -4.43 -28.11
CA ARG A 61 10.29 -3.73 -26.85
C ARG A 61 10.28 -4.65 -25.62
N LEU A 62 9.78 -5.89 -25.74
CA LEU A 62 9.99 -6.96 -24.74
C LEU A 62 11.38 -7.58 -24.98
N THR A 63 12.41 -6.85 -24.55
CA THR A 63 13.81 -7.20 -24.76
C THR A 63 14.50 -7.57 -23.44
N THR A 64 15.47 -8.47 -23.52
CA THR A 64 16.16 -9.12 -22.40
C THR A 64 17.67 -8.99 -22.55
N VAL A 65 18.41 -9.00 -21.44
CA VAL A 65 19.87 -9.01 -21.42
C VAL A 65 20.38 -10.16 -20.56
N GLN A 66 21.45 -10.80 -20.99
CA GLN A 66 22.18 -11.78 -20.20
C GLN A 66 23.19 -11.07 -19.29
N MET A 67 23.29 -11.44 -18.02
CA MET A 67 24.28 -10.91 -17.06
C MET A 67 24.86 -12.04 -16.22
N GLN A 68 26.10 -11.85 -15.75
CA GLN A 68 26.72 -12.75 -14.77
C GLN A 68 26.09 -12.52 -13.39
N TYR A 69 25.50 -13.56 -12.81
CA TYR A 69 24.81 -13.54 -11.52
C TYR A 69 25.18 -14.79 -10.74
N ASN A 70 25.77 -14.63 -9.56
CA ASN A 70 26.26 -15.72 -8.68
C ASN A 70 27.16 -16.78 -9.38
N GLY A 71 27.85 -16.40 -10.48
CA GLY A 71 28.75 -17.26 -11.25
C GLY A 71 28.15 -17.87 -12.53
N GLU A 72 26.86 -17.66 -12.79
CA GLU A 72 26.15 -18.15 -13.98
C GLU A 72 25.75 -16.99 -14.91
N GLU A 73 25.62 -17.22 -16.22
CA GLU A 73 25.00 -16.24 -17.11
C GLU A 73 23.47 -16.42 -17.13
N ARG A 74 22.76 -15.53 -16.40
CA ARG A 74 21.30 -15.55 -16.22
C ARG A 74 20.65 -14.41 -17.01
N ILE A 75 19.36 -14.55 -17.34
CA ILE A 75 18.63 -13.61 -18.21
C ILE A 75 17.80 -12.61 -17.37
N PHE A 76 17.83 -11.33 -17.72
CA PHE A 76 17.16 -10.22 -17.03
C PHE A 76 16.33 -9.37 -18.00
N GLU A 77 15.22 -8.76 -17.55
CA GLU A 77 14.33 -7.98 -18.43
C GLU A 77 14.81 -6.52 -18.62
N ALA A 78 15.03 -6.10 -19.87
CA ALA A 78 15.44 -4.75 -20.23
C ALA A 78 14.24 -3.84 -20.59
N GLY A 79 13.26 -4.33 -21.33
CA GLY A 79 12.03 -3.58 -21.65
C GLY A 79 10.75 -4.36 -21.36
N GLY A 80 9.68 -3.65 -20.98
CA GLY A 80 8.38 -4.24 -20.66
C GLY A 80 8.39 -5.15 -19.43
N THR A 81 9.02 -4.71 -18.34
CA THR A 81 9.34 -5.53 -17.15
C THR A 81 8.17 -5.84 -16.20
N ILE A 82 7.02 -5.18 -16.37
CA ILE A 82 5.86 -5.34 -15.47
C ILE A 82 4.54 -5.52 -16.25
N LEU A 83 3.68 -6.36 -15.70
CA LEU A 83 2.30 -6.61 -16.12
C LEU A 83 1.35 -6.22 -14.99
N HIS A 84 0.21 -5.64 -15.35
CA HIS A 84 -0.83 -5.23 -14.41
C HIS A 84 -1.94 -6.29 -14.34
N PRO A 85 -2.56 -6.56 -13.17
CA PRO A 85 -3.63 -7.57 -13.04
C PRO A 85 -4.82 -7.42 -14.00
N ALA A 86 -5.16 -6.18 -14.41
CA ALA A 86 -6.23 -5.88 -15.38
C ALA A 86 -5.84 -6.06 -16.87
N ASN A 87 -4.63 -6.56 -17.16
CA ASN A 87 -4.21 -6.88 -18.53
C ASN A 87 -4.86 -8.20 -18.99
N LEU A 88 -6.10 -8.12 -19.49
CA LEU A 88 -6.95 -9.29 -19.72
C LEU A 88 -6.36 -10.28 -20.73
N TYR A 89 -5.80 -9.80 -21.86
CA TYR A 89 -5.21 -10.70 -22.85
C TYR A 89 -3.97 -11.40 -22.29
N PHE A 90 -3.09 -10.68 -21.58
CA PHE A 90 -1.93 -11.29 -20.93
C PHE A 90 -2.33 -12.30 -19.85
N LYS A 91 -3.34 -12.01 -19.02
CA LYS A 91 -3.90 -12.98 -18.07
C LYS A 91 -4.37 -14.25 -18.80
N ASN A 92 -5.21 -14.09 -19.81
CA ASN A 92 -5.79 -15.21 -20.57
C ASN A 92 -4.72 -16.03 -21.33
N TRP A 93 -3.65 -15.39 -21.82
CA TRP A 93 -2.53 -16.08 -22.47
C TRP A 93 -1.63 -16.83 -21.48
N ILE A 94 -1.37 -16.27 -20.30
CA ILE A 94 -0.64 -16.95 -19.22
C ILE A 94 -1.37 -18.23 -18.82
N GLU A 95 -2.69 -18.14 -18.62
CA GLU A 95 -3.56 -19.28 -18.30
C GLU A 95 -3.62 -20.29 -19.46
N LYS A 96 -3.79 -19.84 -20.71
CA LYS A 96 -3.84 -20.71 -21.91
C LYS A 96 -2.54 -21.44 -22.22
N PHE A 97 -1.39 -20.85 -21.91
CA PHE A 97 -0.07 -21.45 -22.17
C PHE A 97 0.59 -22.09 -20.94
N GLY A 98 -0.09 -22.14 -19.79
CA GLY A 98 0.41 -22.77 -18.57
C GLY A 98 1.64 -22.08 -17.98
N LEU A 99 1.73 -20.75 -18.11
CA LEU A 99 2.89 -19.97 -17.65
C LEU A 99 2.72 -19.55 -16.18
N HIS A 100 3.83 -19.47 -15.46
CA HIS A 100 3.85 -19.04 -14.05
C HIS A 100 4.15 -17.54 -13.91
N LYS A 101 3.60 -16.91 -12.87
CA LYS A 101 3.82 -15.50 -12.53
C LYS A 101 4.87 -15.38 -11.44
N ASN A 102 5.90 -14.56 -11.69
CA ASN A 102 6.85 -14.13 -10.67
C ASN A 102 6.24 -12.94 -9.89
N LYS A 103 6.32 -12.99 -8.55
CA LYS A 103 6.01 -11.84 -7.69
C LYS A 103 7.08 -10.75 -7.86
N PRO A 104 6.76 -9.47 -7.60
CA PRO A 104 7.76 -8.41 -7.55
C PRO A 104 8.66 -8.59 -6.32
N HIS A 105 9.94 -8.25 -6.44
CA HIS A 105 10.88 -8.32 -5.32
C HIS A 105 10.71 -7.12 -4.39
N GLU A 106 9.93 -7.29 -3.32
CA GLU A 106 9.59 -6.21 -2.39
C GLU A 106 10.64 -5.94 -1.29
N ASN A 107 11.67 -6.80 -1.17
CA ASN A 107 12.66 -6.72 -0.10
C ASN A 107 13.59 -5.52 -0.28
N GLY A 108 13.75 -4.73 0.78
CA GLY A 108 14.62 -3.55 0.85
C GLY A 108 13.86 -2.21 0.81
N ILE A 109 14.63 -1.12 0.91
CA ILE A 109 14.09 0.24 1.02
C ILE A 109 13.93 0.86 -0.37
N MET A 110 12.78 1.49 -0.62
CA MET A 110 12.50 2.26 -1.82
C MET A 110 12.34 3.74 -1.46
N GLY A 111 12.94 4.64 -2.24
CA GLY A 111 12.84 6.09 -2.02
C GLY A 111 12.42 6.88 -3.25
N ILE A 112 11.72 7.99 -3.03
CA ILE A 112 11.45 9.02 -4.03
C ILE A 112 12.41 10.20 -3.77
N TRP A 113 13.17 10.59 -4.80
CA TRP A 113 14.24 11.59 -4.72
C TRP A 113 13.91 12.82 -5.58
N ASN A 114 14.07 14.03 -5.03
CA ASN A 114 13.78 15.28 -5.73
C ASN A 114 15.01 15.96 -6.38
N GLY A 115 16.22 15.46 -6.11
CA GLY A 115 17.49 16.09 -6.52
C GLY A 115 18.39 16.46 -5.34
N GLU A 116 17.79 16.73 -4.18
CA GLU A 116 18.43 17.27 -2.97
C GLU A 116 18.14 16.42 -1.72
N GLU A 117 16.92 15.91 -1.59
CA GLU A 117 16.45 15.06 -0.49
C GLU A 117 15.53 13.91 -0.94
N PHE A 118 15.35 12.94 -0.04
CA PHE A 118 14.27 11.94 -0.14
C PHE A 118 12.97 12.49 0.42
N VAL A 119 12.06 12.86 -0.47
CA VAL A 119 10.69 13.29 -0.12
C VAL A 119 9.85 12.13 0.44
N PHE A 120 10.23 10.87 0.13
CA PHE A 120 9.65 9.67 0.71
C PHE A 120 10.66 8.50 0.78
N LEU A 121 10.55 7.67 1.82
CA LEU A 121 11.28 6.41 2.01
C LEU A 121 10.37 5.32 2.60
N LYS A 122 10.29 4.15 1.95
CA LYS A 122 9.69 2.91 2.48
C LYS A 122 10.39 2.51 3.79
N SER A 123 9.67 1.86 4.68
CA SER A 123 10.20 1.19 5.88
C SER A 123 10.05 -0.32 5.73
N SER A 124 10.87 -1.10 6.44
CA SER A 124 10.64 -2.54 6.60
C SER A 124 9.25 -2.84 7.18
N TRP A 125 8.69 -1.94 8.00
CA TRP A 125 7.36 -2.10 8.58
C TRP A 125 6.29 -1.45 7.68
N TYR A 126 5.28 -2.23 7.26
CA TYR A 126 4.15 -1.75 6.45
C TYR A 126 3.45 -0.53 7.09
N LEU A 127 3.16 -0.57 8.39
CA LEU A 127 2.48 0.52 9.10
C LEU A 127 3.31 1.82 9.14
N ILE A 128 4.64 1.72 9.24
CA ILE A 128 5.53 2.91 9.19
C ILE A 128 5.58 3.45 7.75
N THR A 129 5.57 2.58 6.74
CA THR A 129 5.45 2.96 5.32
C THR A 129 4.13 3.70 5.08
N PHE A 130 3.01 3.15 5.56
CA PHE A 130 1.68 3.75 5.47
C PHE A 130 1.61 5.11 6.18
N TYR A 131 2.12 5.22 7.41
CA TYR A 131 2.18 6.51 8.13
C TYR A 131 3.05 7.56 7.42
N ARG A 132 4.21 7.17 6.86
CA ARG A 132 5.06 8.10 6.09
C ARG A 132 4.37 8.59 4.81
N LEU A 133 3.67 7.69 4.12
CA LEU A 133 2.86 7.96 2.95
C LEU A 133 1.73 8.95 3.28
N LEU A 134 0.93 8.63 4.30
CA LEU A 134 -0.16 9.46 4.84
C LEU A 134 0.36 10.84 5.28
N LYS A 135 1.51 10.91 5.97
CA LYS A 135 2.07 12.18 6.43
C LYS A 135 2.57 13.11 5.31
N ARG A 136 3.13 12.58 4.21
CA ARG A 136 3.68 13.40 3.11
C ARG A 136 2.63 13.77 2.07
N TYR A 137 1.71 12.86 1.76
CA TYR A 137 0.75 13.00 0.67
C TYR A 137 -0.71 13.05 1.15
N GLY A 138 -0.96 13.02 2.46
CA GLY A 138 -2.30 12.91 3.01
C GLY A 138 -3.00 11.69 2.43
N PHE A 139 -4.21 11.95 1.94
CA PHE A 139 -5.09 10.94 1.38
C PHE A 139 -5.16 10.94 -0.16
N ASP A 140 -4.39 11.79 -0.84
CA ASP A 140 -4.26 11.78 -2.30
C ASP A 140 -3.84 10.39 -2.83
N LEU A 141 -3.11 9.61 -2.04
CA LEU A 141 -2.74 8.23 -2.36
C LEU A 141 -3.95 7.29 -2.46
N LEU A 142 -4.85 7.33 -1.48
CA LEU A 142 -6.04 6.49 -1.46
C LEU A 142 -7.06 6.97 -2.50
N LYS A 143 -7.24 8.28 -2.62
CA LYS A 143 -7.99 8.95 -3.70
C LYS A 143 -7.47 8.54 -5.09
N GLY A 144 -6.15 8.56 -5.29
CA GLY A 144 -5.48 8.11 -6.50
C GLY A 144 -5.66 6.62 -6.79
N HIS A 145 -5.63 5.76 -5.76
CA HIS A 145 -5.91 4.33 -5.92
C HIS A 145 -7.35 4.08 -6.41
N PHE A 146 -8.35 4.76 -5.84
CA PHE A 146 -9.73 4.67 -6.30
C PHE A 146 -9.90 5.27 -7.71
N GLU A 147 -9.28 6.42 -8.01
CA GLU A 147 -9.35 7.00 -9.35
C GLU A 147 -8.71 6.11 -10.43
N ILE A 148 -7.56 5.48 -10.14
CA ILE A 148 -6.93 4.52 -11.05
C ILE A 148 -7.85 3.31 -11.27
N SER A 149 -8.42 2.72 -10.21
CA SER A 149 -9.37 1.60 -10.32
C SER A 149 -10.64 1.98 -11.11
N SER A 150 -11.18 3.16 -10.87
CA SER A 150 -12.33 3.74 -11.59
C SER A 150 -12.02 3.94 -13.08
N LEU A 151 -10.83 4.45 -13.42
CA LEU A 151 -10.36 4.62 -14.80
C LEU A 151 -10.02 3.30 -15.50
N LEU A 152 -9.57 2.29 -14.76
CA LEU A 152 -9.38 0.93 -15.27
C LEU A 152 -10.72 0.27 -15.61
N SER A 153 -11.76 0.44 -14.79
CA SER A 153 -13.12 -0.04 -15.12
C SER A 153 -13.69 0.66 -16.35
N ASP A 154 -13.53 1.98 -16.45
CA ASP A 154 -13.85 2.77 -17.65
C ASP A 154 -13.12 2.26 -18.92
N PHE A 155 -11.90 1.73 -18.76
CA PHE A 155 -11.07 1.17 -19.82
C PHE A 155 -11.47 -0.27 -20.18
N GLU A 156 -11.79 -1.13 -19.19
CA GLU A 156 -12.18 -2.53 -19.35
C GLU A 156 -13.40 -2.72 -20.27
N ASN A 157 -14.25 -1.70 -20.40
CA ASN A 157 -15.30 -1.59 -21.42
C ASN A 157 -14.81 -1.94 -22.84
N ILE A 158 -13.54 -1.73 -23.17
CA ILE A 158 -13.00 -2.09 -24.50
C ILE A 158 -13.03 -3.60 -24.76
N TYR A 159 -12.77 -4.44 -23.74
CA TYR A 159 -12.77 -5.88 -23.92
C TYR A 159 -14.20 -6.37 -24.22
N ALA A 160 -15.18 -5.87 -23.47
CA ALA A 160 -16.59 -6.14 -23.72
C ALA A 160 -17.01 -5.76 -25.14
N MET A 161 -16.53 -4.64 -25.70
CA MET A 161 -16.86 -4.24 -27.08
C MET A 161 -16.11 -5.02 -28.16
N LEU A 162 -14.85 -5.42 -27.93
CA LEU A 162 -14.08 -6.19 -28.91
C LEU A 162 -14.47 -7.67 -28.94
N GLU A 163 -14.98 -8.20 -27.82
CA GLU A 163 -15.37 -9.60 -27.59
C GLU A 163 -16.90 -9.82 -27.49
N SER A 164 -17.75 -8.82 -27.74
CA SER A 164 -19.21 -8.95 -27.61
C SER A 164 -19.80 -9.95 -28.62
N PHE A 165 -20.23 -11.11 -28.13
CA PHE A 165 -21.05 -12.07 -28.88
C PHE A 165 -22.53 -11.86 -28.57
N ASP A 166 -23.30 -11.26 -29.50
CA ASP A 166 -24.75 -11.16 -29.36
C ASP A 166 -25.39 -12.56 -29.46
N THR A 167 -25.93 -13.06 -28.35
CA THR A 167 -26.23 -14.47 -28.07
C THR A 167 -27.42 -15.07 -28.85
N VAL A 168 -27.84 -14.45 -29.96
CA VAL A 168 -29.07 -14.79 -30.70
C VAL A 168 -28.83 -15.04 -32.20
N SER A 169 -27.61 -14.79 -32.74
CA SER A 169 -27.32 -15.02 -34.17
C SER A 169 -25.99 -15.75 -34.41
N ILE A 170 -26.06 -17.07 -34.57
CA ILE A 170 -24.92 -18.00 -34.71
C ILE A 170 -24.17 -17.89 -36.05
N LEU A 171 -24.55 -16.99 -36.96
CA LEU A 171 -23.96 -16.89 -38.30
C LEU A 171 -23.12 -15.64 -38.61
N ILE A 172 -23.49 -14.43 -38.14
CA ILE A 172 -22.70 -13.20 -38.37
C ILE A 172 -22.82 -12.21 -37.19
N SER A 173 -21.95 -12.33 -36.19
CA SER A 173 -21.74 -11.33 -35.11
C SER A 173 -20.25 -11.16 -34.81
N GLN A 174 -19.55 -10.43 -35.68
CA GLN A 174 -18.16 -10.04 -35.47
C GLN A 174 -18.11 -8.89 -34.44
N GLY A 175 -17.21 -8.96 -33.46
CA GLY A 175 -17.06 -7.95 -32.41
C GLY A 175 -16.76 -6.55 -32.96
N ARG A 176 -17.01 -5.51 -32.14
CA ARG A 176 -16.94 -4.11 -32.59
C ARG A 176 -15.55 -3.77 -33.14
N SER A 177 -15.50 -2.91 -34.16
CA SER A 177 -14.26 -2.43 -34.77
C SER A 177 -14.23 -0.91 -34.82
N PHE A 178 -13.04 -0.32 -34.66
CA PHE A 178 -12.83 1.12 -34.63
C PHE A 178 -11.75 1.53 -35.63
N ASP A 179 -12.11 2.38 -36.60
CA ASP A 179 -11.20 2.84 -37.64
C ASP A 179 -10.21 3.92 -37.13
N THR A 180 -10.50 4.59 -36.01
CA THR A 180 -9.65 5.60 -35.34
C THR A 180 -9.56 5.39 -33.82
N VAL A 181 -8.48 5.90 -33.21
CA VAL A 181 -8.27 5.79 -31.75
C VAL A 181 -9.29 6.63 -30.98
N ASP A 182 -9.60 7.84 -31.45
CA ASP A 182 -10.61 8.71 -30.85
C ASP A 182 -12.00 8.06 -30.78
N ALA A 183 -12.40 7.29 -31.80
CA ALA A 183 -13.65 6.55 -31.82
C ALA A 183 -13.67 5.40 -30.79
N MET A 184 -12.51 4.73 -30.60
CA MET A 184 -12.33 3.70 -29.59
C MET A 184 -12.43 4.30 -28.16
N VAL A 185 -11.69 5.37 -27.88
CA VAL A 185 -11.67 6.00 -26.54
C VAL A 185 -13.01 6.62 -26.18
N THR A 186 -13.68 7.26 -27.15
CA THR A 186 -15.03 7.83 -26.93
C THR A 186 -16.07 6.74 -26.68
N ALA A 187 -15.86 5.52 -27.20
CA ALA A 187 -16.71 4.37 -26.91
C ALA A 187 -16.38 3.71 -25.56
N MET A 188 -15.12 3.70 -25.10
CA MET A 188 -14.75 3.27 -23.75
C MET A 188 -15.45 4.15 -22.69
N SER A 189 -15.23 5.47 -22.75
CA SER A 189 -15.86 6.43 -21.83
C SER A 189 -15.68 7.89 -22.27
N ILE A 190 -16.71 8.72 -22.01
CA ILE A 190 -16.67 10.18 -22.19
C ILE A 190 -15.74 10.88 -21.17
N ARG A 191 -15.34 10.21 -20.08
CA ARG A 191 -14.27 10.67 -19.19
C ARG A 191 -12.92 10.50 -19.86
N LEU A 192 -12.61 9.29 -20.32
CA LEU A 192 -11.33 8.95 -20.97
C LEU A 192 -11.02 9.83 -22.19
N SER A 193 -12.03 10.17 -23.01
CA SER A 193 -11.84 11.02 -24.19
C SER A 193 -11.52 12.50 -23.87
N LYS A 194 -11.69 12.94 -22.62
CA LYS A 194 -11.23 14.27 -22.16
C LYS A 194 -9.76 14.26 -21.74
N LEU A 195 -9.28 13.15 -21.21
CA LEU A 195 -7.91 12.98 -20.68
C LEU A 195 -6.81 13.10 -21.75
N VAL A 196 -7.15 12.90 -23.03
CA VAL A 196 -6.19 13.06 -24.14
C VAL A 196 -5.81 14.52 -24.39
N ASN A 197 -6.62 15.47 -23.92
CA ASN A 197 -6.47 16.90 -24.22
C ASN A 197 -5.81 17.71 -23.09
N ARG A 198 -5.82 17.24 -21.84
CA ARG A 198 -5.22 17.91 -20.66
C ARG A 198 -3.86 17.32 -20.31
N THR A 199 -2.95 18.10 -19.72
CA THR A 199 -1.74 17.53 -19.09
C THR A 199 -2.09 16.82 -17.78
N MET A 200 -1.26 15.88 -17.34
CA MET A 200 -1.48 15.16 -16.08
C MET A 200 -1.49 16.11 -14.87
N LYS A 201 -0.65 17.16 -14.89
CA LYS A 201 -0.66 18.22 -13.87
C LYS A 201 -1.99 18.98 -13.88
N GLU A 202 -2.49 19.38 -15.05
CA GLU A 202 -3.79 20.07 -15.16
C GLU A 202 -4.91 19.19 -14.61
N ASP A 203 -4.97 17.91 -15.00
CA ASP A 203 -6.10 17.06 -14.66
C ASP A 203 -6.13 16.70 -13.18
N LEU A 204 -5.00 16.30 -12.59
CA LEU A 204 -4.90 16.09 -11.13
C LEU A 204 -5.18 17.37 -10.33
N ALA A 205 -4.70 18.54 -10.77
CA ALA A 205 -5.01 19.80 -10.09
C ALA A 205 -6.51 20.16 -10.18
N ASN A 206 -7.17 19.87 -11.31
CA ASN A 206 -8.62 20.06 -11.46
C ASN A 206 -9.44 19.04 -10.64
N SER A 207 -8.94 17.81 -10.46
CA SER A 207 -9.46 16.82 -9.50
C SER A 207 -9.03 17.11 -8.05
N GLY A 208 -8.44 18.29 -7.79
CA GLY A 208 -8.13 18.80 -6.46
C GLY A 208 -7.02 18.07 -5.71
N TYR A 209 -6.08 17.40 -6.40
CA TYR A 209 -4.90 16.80 -5.77
C TYR A 209 -3.89 17.89 -5.36
N HIS A 210 -3.19 17.65 -4.25
CA HIS A 210 -2.20 18.54 -3.70
C HIS A 210 -0.90 18.54 -4.50
N TYR A 211 -0.22 19.70 -4.52
CA TYR A 211 0.99 19.90 -5.29
C TYR A 211 2.13 18.90 -4.99
N PRO A 212 2.38 18.46 -3.73
CA PRO A 212 3.36 17.42 -3.45
C PRO A 212 3.01 16.08 -4.11
N PHE A 213 1.76 15.59 -4.02
CA PHE A 213 1.39 14.35 -4.71
C PHE A 213 1.58 14.44 -6.23
N ILE A 214 1.18 15.56 -6.83
CA ILE A 214 1.32 15.78 -8.28
C ILE A 214 2.80 15.83 -8.70
N MET A 215 3.64 16.59 -7.99
CA MET A 215 5.02 16.86 -8.41
C MET A 215 6.07 15.89 -7.86
N GLU A 216 5.76 15.15 -6.80
CA GLU A 216 6.64 14.15 -6.20
C GLU A 216 6.18 12.75 -6.62
N PHE A 217 5.04 12.26 -6.09
CA PHE A 217 4.58 10.89 -6.28
C PHE A 217 4.18 10.60 -7.74
N ALA A 218 3.25 11.36 -8.31
CA ALA A 218 2.79 11.14 -9.68
C ALA A 218 3.90 11.44 -10.70
N ASN A 219 4.72 12.46 -10.47
CA ASN A 219 5.85 12.74 -11.35
C ASN A 219 6.94 11.66 -11.28
N ALA A 220 7.20 11.04 -10.12
CA ALA A 220 8.09 9.89 -9.99
C ALA A 220 7.60 8.69 -10.82
N ALA A 221 6.31 8.36 -10.74
CA ALA A 221 5.70 7.28 -11.51
C ALA A 221 5.80 7.51 -13.04
N LEU A 222 5.42 8.71 -13.52
CA LEU A 222 5.53 9.06 -14.95
C LEU A 222 7.00 9.13 -15.42
N ASN A 223 7.92 9.61 -14.57
CA ASN A 223 9.34 9.67 -14.88
C ASN A 223 9.94 8.26 -14.96
N CYS A 224 9.58 7.36 -14.03
CA CYS A 224 9.99 5.96 -14.03
C CYS A 224 9.47 5.21 -15.26
N ASN A 225 8.16 5.27 -15.51
CA ASN A 225 7.50 4.39 -16.49
C ASN A 225 7.51 4.92 -17.93
N TYR A 226 7.68 6.23 -18.13
CA TYR A 226 7.65 6.87 -19.46
C TYR A 226 8.81 7.86 -19.72
N GLY A 227 9.67 8.12 -18.73
CA GLY A 227 10.73 9.12 -18.81
C GLY A 227 10.22 10.57 -18.95
N GLN A 228 8.95 10.84 -18.63
CA GLN A 228 8.25 12.09 -18.95
C GLN A 228 7.67 12.76 -17.69
N SER A 229 7.29 14.04 -17.79
CA SER A 229 6.82 14.83 -16.65
C SER A 229 5.31 15.03 -16.67
N VAL A 230 4.68 15.08 -15.48
CA VAL A 230 3.27 15.49 -15.31
C VAL A 230 2.96 16.85 -15.94
N LYS A 231 3.98 17.74 -16.05
CA LYS A 231 3.87 19.08 -16.64
C LYS A 231 3.63 19.07 -18.16
N GLU A 232 3.99 18.00 -18.86
CA GLU A 232 3.95 17.94 -20.33
C GLU A 232 3.06 16.80 -20.85
N MET A 233 3.09 15.64 -20.16
CA MET A 233 2.44 14.40 -20.56
C MET A 233 0.92 14.52 -20.47
N ARG A 234 0.19 14.14 -21.54
CA ARG A 234 -1.28 14.11 -21.52
C ARG A 234 -1.83 13.12 -20.49
N ALA A 235 -2.94 13.47 -19.84
CA ALA A 235 -3.43 12.80 -18.65
C ALA A 235 -3.75 11.31 -18.87
N PHE A 236 -4.30 10.91 -20.02
CA PHE A 236 -4.58 9.49 -20.29
C PHE A 236 -3.31 8.63 -20.18
N ALA A 237 -2.23 9.02 -20.87
CA ALA A 237 -0.95 8.33 -20.80
C ALA A 237 -0.36 8.39 -19.37
N GLY A 238 -0.60 9.50 -18.66
CA GLY A 238 -0.20 9.67 -17.26
C GLY A 238 -0.88 8.67 -16.33
N PHE A 239 -2.19 8.45 -16.44
CA PHE A 239 -2.89 7.43 -15.65
C PHE A 239 -2.43 6.00 -15.98
N VAL A 240 -2.10 5.69 -17.22
CA VAL A 240 -1.43 4.41 -17.57
C VAL A 240 -0.03 4.32 -16.92
N GLY A 241 0.69 5.44 -16.80
CA GLY A 241 1.94 5.55 -16.05
C GLY A 241 1.76 5.32 -14.53
N LEU A 242 0.67 5.80 -13.93
CA LEU A 242 0.31 5.56 -12.53
C LEU A 242 -0.13 4.11 -12.28
N ALA A 243 -0.87 3.49 -13.21
CA ALA A 243 -1.25 2.07 -13.11
C ALA A 243 -0.02 1.14 -13.12
N GLY A 244 1.09 1.57 -13.73
CA GLY A 244 2.41 0.92 -13.59
C GLY A 244 3.12 1.19 -12.25
N PHE A 245 2.43 1.67 -11.22
CA PHE A 245 3.00 2.07 -9.92
C PHE A 245 2.15 1.61 -8.71
N VAL A 246 1.11 0.80 -8.94
CA VAL A 246 0.26 0.22 -7.88
C VAL A 246 0.82 -1.13 -7.37
N SER A 247 0.27 -1.65 -6.28
CA SER A 247 0.59 -2.99 -5.76
C SER A 247 0.01 -4.11 -6.64
N GLY A 248 0.60 -5.32 -6.56
CA GLY A 248 0.11 -6.51 -7.29
C GLY A 248 0.56 -6.62 -8.75
N LEU A 249 1.44 -5.74 -9.22
CA LEU A 249 2.18 -5.91 -10.49
C LEU A 249 3.00 -7.20 -10.46
N TYR A 250 3.16 -7.86 -11.61
CA TYR A 250 3.90 -9.12 -11.74
C TYR A 250 4.69 -9.22 -13.05
N SER A 251 5.54 -10.24 -13.18
CA SER A 251 6.15 -10.64 -14.46
C SER A 251 5.99 -12.15 -14.70
N VAL A 252 6.39 -12.64 -15.86
CA VAL A 252 6.28 -14.05 -16.25
C VAL A 252 7.60 -14.78 -16.01
N ASN A 253 7.54 -15.96 -15.40
CA ASN A 253 8.71 -16.83 -15.26
C ASN A 253 9.19 -17.28 -16.65
N GLY A 254 10.48 -17.09 -16.94
CA GLY A 254 11.03 -17.24 -18.30
C GLY A 254 10.84 -16.00 -19.21
N SER A 255 10.50 -14.84 -18.63
CA SER A 255 10.28 -13.52 -19.26
C SER A 255 8.90 -13.28 -19.88
N ASN A 256 8.44 -12.04 -19.76
CA ASN A 256 7.28 -11.49 -20.47
C ASN A 256 7.40 -11.62 -22.01
N LYS A 257 8.63 -11.72 -22.54
CA LYS A 257 8.90 -12.00 -23.95
C LYS A 257 8.36 -13.37 -24.41
N LEU A 258 8.38 -14.39 -23.54
CA LEU A 258 7.98 -15.76 -23.86
C LEU A 258 6.54 -15.84 -24.40
N ILE A 259 5.65 -14.96 -23.96
CA ILE A 259 4.27 -14.86 -24.47
C ILE A 259 4.25 -14.52 -25.97
N VAL A 260 5.12 -13.62 -26.45
CA VAL A 260 5.20 -13.24 -27.88
C VAL A 260 5.58 -14.46 -28.73
N GLU A 261 6.48 -15.29 -28.22
CA GLU A 261 6.96 -16.50 -28.88
C GLU A 261 5.85 -17.57 -28.91
N LYS A 262 5.17 -17.83 -27.77
CA LYS A 262 4.01 -18.76 -27.73
C LYS A 262 2.85 -18.33 -28.63
N LEU A 263 2.59 -17.02 -28.75
CA LEU A 263 1.59 -16.49 -29.68
C LEU A 263 1.98 -16.73 -31.15
N ILE A 264 3.26 -16.57 -31.48
CA ILE A 264 3.82 -16.82 -32.81
C ILE A 264 3.74 -18.31 -33.18
N ASP A 265 4.17 -19.20 -32.28
CA ASP A 265 4.13 -20.66 -32.47
C ASP A 265 2.68 -21.14 -32.72
N TYR A 266 1.75 -20.73 -31.85
CA TYR A 266 0.33 -21.08 -31.95
C TYR A 266 -0.31 -20.60 -33.25
N SER A 267 0.12 -19.45 -33.76
CA SER A 267 -0.42 -18.83 -34.97
C SER A 267 0.00 -19.53 -36.28
N LYS A 268 1.03 -20.40 -36.23
CA LYS A 268 1.62 -21.06 -37.42
C LYS A 268 1.97 -20.04 -38.51
N ILE A 269 2.76 -19.03 -38.13
CA ILE A 269 3.24 -18.01 -39.07
C ILE A 269 4.44 -18.51 -39.88
N LYS A 270 4.65 -17.92 -41.05
CA LYS A 270 5.94 -17.94 -41.75
C LYS A 270 6.71 -16.69 -41.33
N LEU A 271 7.76 -16.87 -40.52
CA LEU A 271 8.65 -15.78 -40.15
C LEU A 271 9.58 -15.44 -41.33
N ILE A 272 9.67 -14.17 -41.68
CA ILE A 272 10.54 -13.66 -42.75
C ILE A 272 11.48 -12.62 -42.14
N SER A 273 12.78 -12.92 -42.16
CA SER A 273 13.83 -12.07 -41.58
C SER A 273 14.22 -10.92 -42.51
N ALA A 274 13.29 -10.00 -42.78
CA ALA A 274 13.49 -8.86 -43.66
C ALA A 274 12.86 -7.57 -43.10
N GLU A 275 13.44 -6.43 -43.46
CA GLU A 275 12.87 -5.10 -43.24
C GLU A 275 12.01 -4.72 -44.45
N VAL A 276 10.81 -4.16 -44.20
CA VAL A 276 9.88 -3.71 -45.25
C VAL A 276 9.96 -2.19 -45.36
N ALA A 277 10.50 -1.67 -46.46
CA ALA A 277 10.68 -0.25 -46.69
C ALA A 277 9.54 0.39 -47.50
N ALA A 278 8.86 -0.37 -48.35
CA ALA A 278 7.72 0.12 -49.13
C ALA A 278 6.62 -0.93 -49.33
N ILE A 279 5.39 -0.46 -49.52
CA ILE A 279 4.20 -1.26 -49.82
C ILE A 279 3.44 -0.59 -50.98
N SER A 280 3.29 -1.32 -52.09
CA SER A 280 2.50 -0.87 -53.26
C SER A 280 1.30 -1.78 -53.50
N LYS A 281 0.36 -1.32 -54.33
CA LYS A 281 -0.86 -2.04 -54.68
C LYS A 281 -0.81 -2.51 -56.14
N ARG A 282 -0.91 -3.82 -56.34
CA ARG A 282 -0.89 -4.48 -57.66
C ARG A 282 -2.11 -5.40 -57.77
N ASN A 283 -2.99 -5.16 -58.75
CA ASN A 283 -4.16 -5.99 -59.04
C ASN A 283 -5.07 -6.30 -57.83
N ASP A 284 -5.45 -5.27 -57.06
CA ASP A 284 -6.23 -5.37 -55.81
C ASP A 284 -5.60 -6.20 -54.66
N GLN A 285 -4.32 -6.57 -54.80
CA GLN A 285 -3.47 -7.13 -53.77
C GLN A 285 -2.27 -6.21 -53.49
N PHE A 286 -1.45 -6.52 -52.48
CA PHE A 286 -0.27 -5.74 -52.10
C PHE A 286 1.04 -6.48 -52.36
N VAL A 287 2.09 -5.69 -52.61
CA VAL A 287 3.48 -6.12 -52.80
C VAL A 287 4.36 -5.38 -51.78
N LEU A 288 5.27 -6.10 -51.13
CA LEU A 288 6.17 -5.57 -50.11
C LEU A 288 7.60 -5.53 -50.63
N TYR A 289 8.30 -4.41 -50.39
CA TYR A 289 9.66 -4.16 -50.89
C TYR A 289 10.66 -4.01 -49.74
N GLY A 290 11.87 -4.51 -49.95
CA GLY A 290 12.99 -4.40 -49.03
C GLY A 290 13.64 -3.01 -49.02
N SER A 291 14.50 -2.78 -48.03
CA SER A 291 15.33 -1.55 -47.93
C SER A 291 16.35 -1.39 -49.07
N ASP A 292 16.55 -2.44 -49.87
CA ASP A 292 17.33 -2.48 -51.11
C ASP A 292 16.48 -2.23 -52.37
N GLY A 293 15.16 -2.10 -52.23
CA GLY A 293 14.21 -1.93 -53.33
C GLY A 293 13.75 -3.21 -54.02
N GLN A 294 14.18 -4.40 -53.57
CA GLN A 294 13.73 -5.67 -54.17
C GLN A 294 12.33 -6.08 -53.66
N GLU A 295 11.56 -6.81 -54.49
CA GLU A 295 10.29 -7.41 -54.08
C GLU A 295 10.55 -8.57 -53.10
N LEU A 296 10.09 -8.43 -51.86
CA LEU A 296 10.24 -9.46 -50.83
C LEU A 296 9.24 -10.60 -51.02
N ASP A 297 7.97 -10.24 -51.25
CA ASP A 297 6.87 -11.16 -51.54
C ASP A 297 5.64 -10.36 -52.05
N THR A 298 4.74 -11.06 -52.74
CA THR A 298 3.60 -10.51 -53.50
C THR A 298 2.26 -11.12 -53.06
N ASN A 299 1.18 -10.65 -53.68
CA ASN A 299 -0.16 -11.25 -53.65
C ASN A 299 -0.84 -11.28 -52.27
N TYR A 300 -0.56 -10.29 -51.41
CA TYR A 300 -1.24 -10.14 -50.12
C TYR A 300 -2.64 -9.54 -50.27
N ASN A 301 -3.64 -10.15 -49.63
CA ASN A 301 -5.01 -9.60 -49.58
C ASN A 301 -5.13 -8.45 -48.57
N TYR A 302 -4.31 -8.47 -47.52
CA TYR A 302 -4.41 -7.56 -46.38
C TYR A 302 -3.04 -7.36 -45.72
N VAL A 303 -2.77 -6.16 -45.20
CA VAL A 303 -1.50 -5.84 -44.52
C VAL A 303 -1.74 -5.22 -43.14
N ILE A 304 -1.04 -5.73 -42.13
CA ILE A 304 -1.06 -5.27 -40.75
C ILE A 304 0.30 -4.66 -40.39
N VAL A 305 0.35 -3.34 -40.23
CA VAL A 305 1.54 -2.62 -39.76
C VAL A 305 1.57 -2.68 -38.23
N ALA A 306 2.56 -3.35 -37.66
CA ALA A 306 2.75 -3.56 -36.21
C ALA A 306 4.11 -3.07 -35.68
N VAL A 307 4.86 -2.30 -36.49
CA VAL A 307 6.05 -1.55 -36.08
C VAL A 307 5.69 -0.11 -35.67
N PRO A 308 6.31 0.47 -34.62
CA PRO A 308 6.13 1.89 -34.29
C PRO A 308 6.65 2.83 -35.39
N LEU A 309 5.88 3.86 -35.73
CA LEU A 309 6.21 4.80 -36.81
C LEU A 309 6.86 6.09 -36.29
N HIS A 310 8.08 5.96 -35.78
CA HIS A 310 8.94 7.06 -35.32
C HIS A 310 9.83 7.62 -36.44
N GLN A 311 10.51 8.77 -36.25
CA GLN A 311 11.34 9.45 -37.27
C GLN A 311 12.30 8.53 -38.05
N LYS A 312 12.89 7.53 -37.38
CA LYS A 312 13.87 6.62 -37.98
C LYS A 312 13.24 5.52 -38.87
N GLN A 313 11.92 5.32 -38.83
CA GLN A 313 11.22 4.30 -39.61
C GLN A 313 10.60 4.96 -40.86
N GLN A 314 11.07 4.58 -42.05
CA GLN A 314 10.71 5.30 -43.29
C GLN A 314 9.64 4.61 -44.16
N ILE A 315 8.96 3.56 -43.67
CA ILE A 315 8.01 2.75 -44.47
C ILE A 315 7.05 3.60 -45.30
N GLN A 316 7.16 3.49 -46.62
CA GLN A 316 6.29 4.16 -47.58
C GLN A 316 5.10 3.26 -47.92
N ILE A 317 3.90 3.82 -48.01
CA ILE A 317 2.70 3.09 -48.43
C ILE A 317 2.00 3.93 -49.48
N GLU A 318 1.73 3.32 -50.63
CA GLU A 318 1.08 3.97 -51.75
C GLU A 318 -0.30 4.52 -51.37
N GLY A 319 -0.52 5.81 -51.65
CA GLY A 319 -1.79 6.50 -51.38
C GLY A 319 -2.08 6.87 -49.91
N VAL A 320 -1.10 6.73 -48.99
CA VAL A 320 -1.27 7.09 -47.57
C VAL A 320 -0.42 8.32 -47.22
N ASN A 321 -1.05 9.41 -46.76
CA ASN A 321 -0.32 10.52 -46.13
C ASN A 321 0.03 10.17 -44.67
N TRP A 322 1.28 10.43 -44.30
CA TRP A 322 1.89 10.07 -43.02
C TRP A 322 1.97 11.19 -41.98
N GLU A 323 1.73 12.45 -42.36
CA GLU A 323 1.96 13.63 -41.51
C GLU A 323 1.26 13.55 -40.14
N GLY A 324 0.09 12.91 -40.09
CA GLY A 324 -0.70 12.72 -38.88
C GLY A 324 -0.41 11.45 -38.05
N GLN A 325 0.42 10.52 -38.53
CA GLN A 325 0.68 9.22 -37.87
C GLN A 325 2.13 9.03 -37.41
N ARG A 326 3.09 9.73 -38.05
CA ARG A 326 4.51 9.73 -37.66
C ARG A 326 4.77 10.83 -36.63
N GLY A 327 5.60 10.57 -35.63
CA GLY A 327 5.93 11.58 -34.62
C GLY A 327 7.08 11.21 -33.71
N LYS A 328 7.40 12.08 -32.73
CA LYS A 328 8.58 11.95 -31.88
C LYS A 328 8.44 10.84 -30.85
N PHE A 329 9.45 9.99 -30.76
CA PHE A 329 9.61 8.98 -29.71
C PHE A 329 10.81 9.33 -28.84
N LYS A 330 10.64 9.23 -27.52
CA LYS A 330 11.71 9.39 -26.55
C LYS A 330 12.58 8.13 -26.52
N GLN A 331 13.88 8.31 -26.78
CA GLN A 331 14.87 7.26 -26.54
C GLN A 331 15.07 7.10 -25.03
N ILE A 332 15.09 5.86 -24.57
CA ILE A 332 15.46 5.50 -23.20
C ILE A 332 16.55 4.42 -23.28
N THR A 333 17.46 4.46 -22.32
CA THR A 333 18.53 3.49 -22.14
C THR A 333 18.41 2.84 -20.77
N ALA A 334 18.30 1.51 -20.77
CA ALA A 334 18.44 0.68 -19.59
C ALA A 334 19.92 0.28 -19.45
N THR A 335 20.60 0.83 -18.45
CA THR A 335 21.98 0.47 -18.10
C THR A 335 21.98 -0.55 -16.97
N PHE A 336 22.64 -1.68 -17.19
CA PHE A 336 22.77 -2.79 -16.24
C PHE A 336 24.17 -2.76 -15.65
N VAL A 337 24.28 -2.91 -14.34
CA VAL A 337 25.54 -2.82 -13.58
C VAL A 337 25.66 -4.02 -12.64
N GLU A 338 26.76 -4.76 -12.72
CA GLU A 338 27.10 -5.84 -11.77
C GLU A 338 27.95 -5.27 -10.63
N VAL A 339 27.48 -5.42 -9.38
CA VAL A 339 28.06 -4.83 -8.17
C VAL A 339 28.30 -5.92 -7.12
N LEU A 340 29.51 -5.93 -6.52
CA LEU A 340 29.84 -6.77 -5.36
C LEU A 340 29.17 -6.21 -4.09
N PHE A 341 28.58 -7.07 -3.28
CA PHE A 341 27.89 -6.65 -2.05
C PHE A 341 28.81 -6.74 -0.84
N GLY A 342 29.30 -5.60 -0.36
CA GLY A 342 29.79 -5.46 1.01
C GLY A 342 28.61 -5.49 2.01
N SER A 343 28.85 -6.05 3.20
CA SER A 343 27.85 -6.29 4.25
C SER A 343 27.34 -5.00 4.97
N TYR A 344 26.55 -5.19 6.05
CA TYR A 344 25.96 -4.19 6.98
C TYR A 344 24.58 -3.59 6.60
N VAL A 345 23.69 -3.39 7.60
CA VAL A 345 22.21 -3.20 7.47
C VAL A 345 21.60 -2.29 8.59
N THR A 346 20.52 -1.53 8.28
CA THR A 346 19.81 -0.54 9.16
C THR A 346 19.12 -1.08 10.40
N SER A 347 18.90 -0.18 11.38
CA SER A 347 18.32 -0.51 12.68
C SER A 347 17.62 0.61 13.46
N TYR A 348 16.75 0.19 14.39
CA TYR A 348 15.84 1.02 15.19
C TYR A 348 15.86 0.63 16.66
N ALA A 349 16.24 1.56 17.54
CA ALA A 349 16.40 1.25 18.96
C ALA A 349 15.15 1.42 19.81
N ARG A 350 14.89 0.41 20.65
CA ARG A 350 14.16 0.50 21.92
C ARG A 350 15.15 0.26 23.06
N ILE A 351 15.39 1.29 23.88
CA ILE A 351 15.95 1.15 25.22
C ILE A 351 14.91 1.77 26.14
N SER A 352 14.39 0.97 27.08
CA SER A 352 13.31 1.32 28.01
C SER A 352 12.03 1.87 27.36
N SER A 353 11.98 3.15 26.99
CA SER A 353 10.80 3.81 26.40
C SER A 353 11.05 4.75 25.21
N PHE A 354 12.30 5.13 24.89
CA PHE A 354 12.61 6.10 23.82
C PHE A 354 13.25 5.49 22.56
N ARG A 355 13.19 6.25 21.45
CA ARG A 355 13.29 5.77 20.06
C ARG A 355 14.43 6.41 19.27
N PHE A 356 15.56 5.72 19.12
CA PHE A 356 16.71 6.20 18.34
C PHE A 356 16.69 5.73 16.85
N ARG A 357 17.40 6.43 15.95
CA ARG A 357 17.47 6.19 14.48
C ARG A 357 18.94 6.05 14.01
N PHE A 358 19.34 4.92 13.38
CA PHE A 358 20.78 4.58 13.12
C PHE A 358 21.16 4.32 11.63
N ALA A 359 22.49 4.33 11.28
CA ALA A 359 22.99 4.99 10.03
C ALA A 359 24.28 4.53 9.17
N ALA A 360 24.76 3.26 8.99
CA ALA A 360 25.79 2.94 7.93
C ALA A 360 25.81 1.54 7.19
N SER A 361 25.83 1.51 5.83
CA SER A 361 25.50 0.36 4.91
C SER A 361 26.56 -0.07 3.88
N GLY A 362 26.16 -1.02 2.99
CA GLY A 362 26.70 -1.27 1.65
C GLY A 362 25.79 -0.97 0.42
N SER A 363 26.45 -0.62 -0.69
CA SER A 363 26.11 -0.75 -2.14
C SER A 363 25.69 0.47 -2.98
N LEU A 364 25.04 1.50 -2.43
CA LEU A 364 24.89 2.81 -3.10
C LEU A 364 25.77 3.85 -2.41
N ARG A 365 26.35 4.80 -3.17
CA ARG A 365 27.29 5.80 -2.68
C ARG A 365 26.59 6.85 -1.80
N ALA A 366 26.31 6.50 -0.54
CA ALA A 366 25.42 7.24 0.36
C ALA A 366 25.74 8.74 0.53
N SER A 367 27.01 9.15 0.38
CA SER A 367 27.43 10.56 0.39
C SER A 367 26.85 11.40 -0.75
N HIS A 368 26.34 10.78 -1.82
CA HIS A 368 25.61 11.47 -2.90
C HIS A 368 24.13 11.69 -2.56
N TRP A 369 23.59 10.89 -1.64
CA TRP A 369 22.16 10.71 -1.41
C TRP A 369 21.64 11.38 -0.12
N SER A 370 22.50 12.13 0.58
CA SER A 370 22.24 12.67 1.93
C SER A 370 21.78 11.61 2.95
N LEU A 371 21.99 10.33 2.65
CA LEU A 371 21.52 9.22 3.46
C LEU A 371 22.48 8.98 4.62
N SER A 372 21.93 9.03 5.83
CA SER A 372 22.12 7.98 6.84
C SER A 372 22.39 6.66 6.10
N LYS A 373 23.65 6.21 6.05
CA LYS A 373 24.03 5.32 4.96
C LYS A 373 23.26 4.00 5.03
N ASN A 374 22.94 3.55 6.25
CA ASN A 374 22.50 2.18 6.61
C ASN A 374 21.40 1.61 5.73
N ASP A 375 20.53 2.48 5.23
CA ASP A 375 19.40 2.14 4.40
C ASP A 375 19.85 1.35 3.18
N MET A 376 19.60 0.03 3.20
CA MET A 376 19.76 -0.86 2.04
C MET A 376 18.63 -0.55 1.04
N LEU A 377 18.80 0.61 0.43
CA LEU A 377 18.03 1.18 -0.65
C LEU A 377 18.17 0.22 -1.84
N THR A 378 17.07 -0.40 -2.25
CA THR A 378 16.97 -1.29 -3.42
C THR A 378 16.29 -0.61 -4.61
N ALA A 379 15.64 0.54 -4.40
CA ALA A 379 15.14 1.39 -5.48
C ALA A 379 15.17 2.88 -5.14
N VAL A 380 15.66 3.69 -6.07
CA VAL A 380 15.52 5.16 -6.11
C VAL A 380 14.74 5.55 -7.34
N ILE A 381 13.68 6.34 -7.16
CA ILE A 381 12.89 6.88 -8.27
C ILE A 381 12.93 8.40 -8.21
N SER A 382 13.39 9.03 -9.30
CA SER A 382 13.49 10.48 -9.37
C SER A 382 12.12 11.10 -9.67
N CYS A 383 11.65 12.03 -8.83
CA CYS A 383 10.57 12.94 -9.18
C CYS A 383 11.07 14.22 -9.89
N ASN A 384 12.34 14.27 -10.29
CA ASN A 384 12.97 15.38 -10.99
C ASN A 384 13.49 14.96 -12.37
N ASN A 385 12.78 15.38 -13.42
CA ASN A 385 13.10 15.02 -14.81
C ASN A 385 14.39 15.66 -15.35
N SER A 386 15.06 16.53 -14.59
CA SER A 386 16.32 17.17 -14.97
C SER A 386 17.56 16.32 -14.65
N LEU A 387 17.42 15.29 -13.82
CA LEU A 387 18.52 14.37 -13.48
C LEU A 387 18.89 13.47 -14.67
N SER A 388 20.11 12.93 -14.66
CA SER A 388 20.65 12.06 -15.71
C SER A 388 19.92 10.71 -15.80
N TYR A 389 19.37 10.23 -14.68
CA TYR A 389 18.57 9.01 -14.56
C TYR A 389 17.11 9.33 -14.21
N ASN A 390 16.24 8.36 -14.49
CA ASN A 390 14.81 8.38 -14.17
C ASN A 390 14.52 7.50 -12.94
N ALA A 391 15.12 6.30 -12.89
CA ALA A 391 15.08 5.40 -11.74
C ALA A 391 16.34 4.51 -11.71
N ILE A 392 16.73 4.07 -10.51
CA ILE A 392 17.83 3.13 -10.24
C ILE A 392 17.26 2.03 -9.33
N ALA A 393 17.26 0.77 -9.75
CA ALA A 393 16.69 -0.33 -8.95
C ALA A 393 17.50 -1.64 -9.06
N GLN A 394 17.59 -2.39 -7.96
CA GLN A 394 18.07 -3.77 -7.98
C GLN A 394 17.03 -4.65 -8.71
N ILE A 395 17.50 -5.62 -9.51
CA ILE A 395 16.65 -6.55 -10.24
C ILE A 395 17.13 -8.00 -10.11
N LEU A 396 16.25 -8.93 -10.47
CA LEU A 396 16.46 -10.38 -10.43
C LEU A 396 16.31 -11.00 -11.83
N PRO A 397 16.86 -12.21 -12.05
CA PRO A 397 16.71 -12.90 -13.33
C PRO A 397 15.29 -13.42 -13.54
N VAL A 398 14.95 -13.75 -14.79
CA VAL A 398 13.59 -14.13 -15.21
C VAL A 398 13.17 -15.54 -14.78
N ASP A 399 14.15 -16.37 -14.44
CA ASP A 399 14.04 -17.77 -14.01
C ASP A 399 14.11 -17.94 -12.48
N TYR A 400 14.22 -16.82 -11.76
CA TYR A 400 14.41 -16.75 -10.32
C TYR A 400 13.40 -17.56 -9.49
N GLN A 401 13.87 -18.16 -8.41
CA GLN A 401 13.06 -18.94 -7.46
C GLN A 401 13.01 -18.25 -6.09
N GLU A 402 11.89 -18.35 -5.36
CA GLU A 402 11.76 -17.74 -4.02
C GLU A 402 12.77 -18.29 -2.99
N SER A 403 13.34 -19.48 -3.23
CA SER A 403 14.46 -20.05 -2.47
C SER A 403 15.79 -19.29 -2.65
N GLU A 404 15.96 -18.55 -3.75
CA GLU A 404 17.08 -17.64 -4.00
C GLU A 404 16.87 -16.25 -3.32
N SER A 405 15.86 -16.08 -2.44
CA SER A 405 15.56 -14.81 -1.74
C SER A 405 16.23 -14.62 -0.38
N LEU A 406 16.73 -15.70 0.21
CA LEU A 406 17.55 -15.62 1.42
C LEU A 406 18.89 -14.93 1.05
N PRO A 407 19.23 -13.79 1.69
CA PRO A 407 20.40 -13.01 1.30
C PRO A 407 21.70 -13.72 1.70
N ARG A 408 22.25 -14.51 0.77
CA ARG A 408 23.64 -14.95 0.86
C ARG A 408 24.54 -13.73 0.86
N THR A 409 25.40 -13.62 1.88
CA THR A 409 26.28 -12.46 2.13
C THR A 409 27.16 -12.08 0.95
N ASP A 410 27.47 -13.06 0.10
CA ASP A 410 28.50 -12.97 -0.94
C ASP A 410 27.90 -12.90 -2.37
N SER A 411 26.61 -12.55 -2.49
CA SER A 411 25.89 -12.56 -3.78
C SER A 411 26.06 -11.27 -4.59
N ASN A 412 26.34 -11.41 -5.90
CA ASN A 412 26.50 -10.27 -6.80
C ASN A 412 25.13 -9.65 -7.11
N LYS A 413 25.00 -8.33 -6.95
CA LYS A 413 23.75 -7.62 -7.20
C LYS A 413 23.74 -6.99 -8.60
N ILE A 414 22.66 -7.24 -9.35
CA ILE A 414 22.42 -6.59 -10.65
C ILE A 414 21.52 -5.37 -10.45
N TRP A 415 22.00 -4.23 -10.90
CA TRP A 415 21.32 -2.94 -10.85
C TRP A 415 20.88 -2.51 -12.25
N LYS A 416 19.64 -2.06 -12.38
CA LYS A 416 19.07 -1.48 -13.60
C LYS A 416 18.80 -0.01 -13.41
N ILE A 417 19.36 0.80 -14.31
CA ILE A 417 19.20 2.25 -14.34
C ILE A 417 18.42 2.61 -15.59
N PHE A 418 17.25 3.20 -15.40
CA PHE A 418 16.43 3.73 -16.49
C PHE A 418 16.85 5.20 -16.70
N SER A 419 17.25 5.56 -17.93
CA SER A 419 17.88 6.85 -18.20
C SER A 419 17.53 7.39 -19.58
N SER A 420 17.23 8.69 -19.67
CA SER A 420 16.86 9.36 -20.95
C SER A 420 18.06 9.77 -21.82
N LYS A 421 19.27 9.42 -21.38
CA LYS A 421 20.57 9.63 -22.04
C LYS A 421 21.42 8.39 -21.82
N ASN A 422 22.45 8.17 -22.65
CA ASN A 422 23.43 7.12 -22.37
C ASN A 422 24.37 7.59 -21.25
N LEU A 423 24.23 7.01 -20.06
CA LEU A 423 25.14 7.26 -18.94
C LEU A 423 26.54 6.72 -19.28
N THR A 424 27.56 7.56 -19.08
CA THR A 424 28.99 7.23 -19.18
C THR A 424 29.45 6.44 -17.95
N ASP A 425 30.62 5.79 -18.02
CA ASP A 425 31.16 5.07 -16.85
C ASP A 425 31.53 6.04 -15.71
N SER A 426 31.88 7.29 -16.03
CA SER A 426 32.02 8.38 -15.06
C SER A 426 30.70 8.73 -14.36
N ASP A 427 29.57 8.77 -15.08
CA ASP A 427 28.25 9.01 -14.47
C ASP A 427 27.88 7.89 -13.49
N LEU A 428 28.24 6.64 -13.81
CA LEU A 428 27.97 5.47 -12.95
C LEU A 428 28.80 5.49 -11.66
N SER A 429 30.02 6.03 -11.70
CA SER A 429 30.89 6.18 -10.51
C SER A 429 30.35 7.16 -9.45
N LEU A 430 29.35 7.98 -9.79
CA LEU A 430 28.63 8.82 -8.83
C LEU A 430 27.68 7.99 -7.94
N TYR A 431 27.13 6.89 -8.47
CA TYR A 431 26.09 6.10 -7.81
C TYR A 431 26.65 4.84 -7.14
N PHE A 432 27.61 4.17 -7.75
CA PHE A 432 28.18 2.90 -7.28
C PHE A 432 29.65 3.04 -6.89
N SER A 433 30.08 2.32 -5.85
CA SER A 433 31.46 2.33 -5.36
C SER A 433 32.38 1.35 -6.09
N GLU A 434 31.84 0.21 -6.54
CA GLU A 434 32.57 -0.84 -7.24
C GLU A 434 31.68 -1.43 -8.33
N ILE A 435 32.20 -1.52 -9.56
CA ILE A 435 31.48 -2.00 -10.73
C ILE A 435 32.33 -3.07 -11.42
N LYS A 436 31.78 -4.27 -11.56
CA LYS A 436 32.46 -5.40 -12.21
C LYS A 436 32.14 -5.50 -13.71
N ASN A 437 30.92 -5.16 -14.11
CA ASN A 437 30.44 -5.34 -15.49
C ASN A 437 29.31 -4.35 -15.80
N ILE A 438 29.21 -3.92 -17.07
CA ILE A 438 28.18 -2.98 -17.54
C ILE A 438 27.64 -3.44 -18.90
N LYS A 439 26.32 -3.62 -19.02
CA LYS A 439 25.63 -3.79 -20.32
C LYS A 439 24.59 -2.68 -20.51
N ARG A 440 24.44 -2.16 -21.73
CA ARG A 440 23.57 -1.01 -22.04
C ARG A 440 22.59 -1.39 -23.16
N VAL A 441 21.28 -1.20 -22.93
CA VAL A 441 20.23 -1.51 -23.91
C VAL A 441 19.43 -0.24 -24.19
N SER A 442 19.55 0.31 -25.40
CA SER A 442 18.88 1.55 -25.82
C SER A 442 17.74 1.26 -26.80
N PHE A 443 16.57 1.86 -26.59
CA PHE A 443 15.44 1.75 -27.53
C PHE A 443 14.59 3.02 -27.57
N LEU A 444 13.89 3.24 -28.70
CA LEU A 444 12.86 4.27 -28.82
C LEU A 444 11.60 3.77 -28.12
N ALA A 445 11.46 4.15 -26.85
CA ALA A 445 10.61 3.44 -25.90
C ALA A 445 9.15 3.86 -25.97
N TYR A 446 8.87 5.16 -26.09
CA TYR A 446 7.51 5.73 -26.02
C TYR A 446 7.39 7.00 -26.89
N PRO A 447 6.20 7.33 -27.41
CA PRO A 447 5.90 8.66 -27.94
C PRO A 447 6.18 9.81 -26.95
N GLU A 448 6.46 11.00 -27.49
CA GLU A 448 6.43 12.26 -26.74
C GLU A 448 4.98 12.72 -26.53
N TYR A 449 4.41 12.47 -25.35
CA TYR A 449 3.03 12.80 -25.00
C TYR A 449 2.78 14.28 -24.71
N LYS A 450 3.58 15.19 -25.30
CA LYS A 450 3.43 16.64 -25.09
C LYS A 450 2.14 17.19 -25.70
N LYS A 451 1.67 16.60 -26.80
CA LYS A 451 0.45 17.01 -27.52
C LYS A 451 -0.11 15.80 -28.28
N TYR A 452 -1.43 15.62 -28.25
CA TYR A 452 -2.10 14.57 -29.05
C TYR A 452 -2.10 14.97 -30.55
N PRO A 453 -1.94 14.03 -31.51
CA PRO A 453 -1.87 14.36 -32.94
C PRO A 453 -3.15 15.02 -33.47
N ALA A 454 -3.01 16.12 -34.23
CA ALA A 454 -4.14 16.92 -34.71
C ALA A 454 -5.03 16.16 -35.72
N ASP A 455 -4.42 15.40 -36.63
CA ASP A 455 -5.13 14.62 -37.66
C ASP A 455 -5.78 13.33 -37.13
N ARG A 456 -5.58 13.06 -35.83
CA ARG A 456 -5.99 11.90 -35.04
C ARG A 456 -5.35 10.56 -35.47
N PRO A 457 -4.88 9.72 -34.54
CA PRO A 457 -4.35 8.40 -34.86
C PRO A 457 -5.40 7.46 -35.47
N LYS A 458 -5.05 6.75 -36.54
CA LYS A 458 -5.96 5.92 -37.33
C LYS A 458 -5.50 4.47 -37.34
N PHE A 459 -6.40 3.57 -36.92
CA PHE A 459 -6.19 2.13 -37.10
C PHE A 459 -6.33 1.75 -38.58
N ARG A 460 -7.18 2.43 -39.35
CA ARG A 460 -7.27 2.24 -40.81
C ARG A 460 -6.40 3.25 -41.54
N LEU A 461 -5.40 2.77 -42.28
CA LEU A 461 -4.58 3.62 -43.16
C LEU A 461 -5.25 3.76 -44.54
N THR A 462 -5.72 2.64 -45.10
CA THR A 462 -6.50 2.59 -46.35
C THR A 462 -7.37 1.31 -46.36
N LYS A 463 -8.09 1.02 -47.46
CA LYS A 463 -8.79 -0.26 -47.60
C LYS A 463 -7.76 -1.40 -47.56
N ASN A 464 -8.04 -2.42 -46.75
CA ASN A 464 -7.18 -3.59 -46.52
C ASN A 464 -5.76 -3.32 -45.93
N ILE A 465 -5.49 -2.12 -45.39
CA ILE A 465 -4.26 -1.85 -44.60
C ILE A 465 -4.63 -1.20 -43.26
N CYS A 466 -4.17 -1.82 -42.17
CA CYS A 466 -4.34 -1.29 -40.82
C CYS A 466 -3.02 -1.11 -40.05
N PHE A 467 -3.05 -0.29 -39.00
CA PHE A 467 -1.91 0.09 -38.17
C PHE A 467 -2.22 -0.16 -36.69
N VAL A 468 -1.59 -1.17 -36.11
CA VAL A 468 -1.82 -1.63 -34.72
C VAL A 468 -1.36 -0.57 -33.71
N ASN A 469 -0.17 0.00 -33.93
CA ASN A 469 0.47 0.92 -32.98
C ASN A 469 -0.10 2.35 -33.06
N ALA A 470 -1.18 2.59 -33.82
CA ALA A 470 -1.94 3.83 -33.77
C ALA A 470 -2.35 4.18 -32.32
N ILE A 471 -2.68 3.15 -31.53
CA ILE A 471 -3.06 3.26 -30.12
C ILE A 471 -1.91 3.72 -29.20
N GLU A 472 -0.64 3.61 -29.62
CA GLU A 472 0.48 4.10 -28.80
C GLU A 472 0.43 5.61 -28.59
N TRP A 473 -0.17 6.37 -29.52
CA TRP A 473 -0.40 7.81 -29.39
C TRP A 473 -1.36 8.20 -28.25
N LEU A 474 -2.16 7.25 -27.77
CA LEU A 474 -3.01 7.39 -26.59
C LEU A 474 -2.23 7.01 -25.32
N ALA A 475 -1.68 5.80 -25.29
CA ALA A 475 -0.68 5.34 -24.33
C ALA A 475 0.05 4.11 -24.88
N SER A 476 1.36 4.00 -24.62
CA SER A 476 2.19 2.90 -25.09
C SER A 476 2.52 1.96 -23.93
N ALA A 477 1.69 0.94 -23.78
CA ALA A 477 1.89 -0.16 -22.83
C ALA A 477 1.63 -1.51 -23.54
N ILE A 478 2.02 -2.61 -22.89
CA ILE A 478 2.04 -3.95 -23.50
C ILE A 478 0.63 -4.37 -23.94
N GLU A 479 -0.36 -4.20 -23.06
CA GLU A 479 -1.77 -4.54 -23.32
C GLU A 479 -2.40 -3.67 -24.42
N MET A 480 -2.00 -2.40 -24.52
CA MET A 480 -2.50 -1.48 -25.57
C MET A 480 -2.20 -2.04 -26.96
N SER A 481 -1.04 -2.65 -27.16
CA SER A 481 -0.66 -3.28 -28.42
C SER A 481 -1.50 -4.54 -28.73
N ALA A 482 -1.90 -5.29 -27.69
CA ALA A 482 -2.80 -6.43 -27.84
C ALA A 482 -4.22 -5.99 -28.24
N ILE A 483 -4.76 -4.94 -27.59
CA ILE A 483 -6.04 -4.28 -27.93
C ILE A 483 -6.02 -3.75 -29.37
N GLY A 484 -4.94 -3.08 -29.77
CA GLY A 484 -4.75 -2.62 -31.15
C GLY A 484 -4.80 -3.77 -32.16
N GLY A 485 -4.10 -4.88 -31.87
CA GLY A 485 -4.13 -6.09 -32.71
C GLY A 485 -5.53 -6.71 -32.80
N ARG A 486 -6.23 -6.86 -31.67
CA ARG A 486 -7.61 -7.38 -31.63
C ARG A 486 -8.56 -6.54 -32.48
N ASN A 487 -8.48 -5.21 -32.36
CA ASN A 487 -9.27 -4.27 -33.15
C ASN A 487 -8.96 -4.38 -34.66
N CYS A 488 -7.67 -4.42 -35.02
CA CYS A 488 -7.23 -4.60 -36.41
C CYS A 488 -7.75 -5.92 -37.03
N ILE A 489 -7.89 -6.99 -36.25
CA ILE A 489 -8.52 -8.24 -36.71
C ILE A 489 -10.05 -8.13 -36.81
N ASN A 490 -10.76 -7.47 -35.90
CA ASN A 490 -12.19 -7.18 -36.09
C ASN A 490 -12.44 -6.34 -37.37
N MET A 491 -11.57 -5.37 -37.67
CA MET A 491 -11.61 -4.62 -38.93
C MET A 491 -11.38 -5.51 -40.16
N LEU A 492 -10.38 -6.39 -40.12
CA LEU A 492 -10.10 -7.35 -41.20
C LEU A 492 -11.30 -8.25 -41.45
N LEU A 493 -11.85 -8.89 -40.40
CA LEU A 493 -12.99 -9.80 -40.52
C LEU A 493 -14.24 -9.08 -41.07
N ARG A 494 -14.44 -7.81 -40.70
CA ARG A 494 -15.52 -6.93 -41.20
C ARG A 494 -15.37 -6.52 -42.68
N ASP A 495 -14.15 -6.46 -43.20
CA ASP A 495 -13.87 -6.16 -44.61
C ASP A 495 -14.13 -7.36 -45.56
N PHE A 496 -14.40 -8.54 -45.01
CA PHE A 496 -14.71 -9.78 -45.73
C PHE A 496 -16.18 -10.21 -45.49
N GLU A 497 -16.69 -11.10 -46.33
CA GLU A 497 -17.99 -11.77 -46.19
C GLU A 497 -17.79 -13.20 -45.70
N LEU A 498 -18.69 -13.65 -44.81
CA LEU A 498 -18.83 -15.05 -44.47
C LEU A 498 -19.77 -15.70 -45.47
N ILE A 499 -19.30 -16.74 -46.17
CA ILE A 499 -20.15 -17.57 -47.04
C ILE A 499 -20.29 -18.96 -46.43
N GLU A 500 -21.54 -19.35 -46.21
CA GLU A 500 -21.91 -20.71 -45.83
C GLU A 500 -21.99 -21.61 -47.07
N ILE A 501 -21.20 -22.68 -47.12
CA ILE A 501 -21.29 -23.73 -48.14
C ILE A 501 -21.88 -24.97 -47.48
N ASN A 502 -23.20 -25.12 -47.62
CA ASN A 502 -23.94 -26.23 -47.04
C ASN A 502 -23.88 -27.47 -47.96
N LYS A 503 -23.17 -28.52 -47.52
CA LYS A 503 -23.17 -29.84 -48.16
C LYS A 503 -24.05 -30.79 -47.33
N SER A 504 -24.64 -31.79 -47.98
CA SER A 504 -25.75 -32.64 -47.48
C SER A 504 -25.56 -33.38 -46.14
N THR A 505 -24.40 -33.28 -45.49
CA THR A 505 -24.17 -33.74 -44.10
C THR A 505 -23.35 -32.77 -43.23
N LYS A 506 -22.80 -31.67 -43.78
CA LYS A 506 -22.01 -30.64 -43.05
C LYS A 506 -22.05 -29.28 -43.74
N THR A 507 -22.43 -28.25 -42.97
CA THR A 507 -22.10 -26.84 -43.23
C THR A 507 -20.59 -26.63 -43.15
N LYS A 508 -20.06 -25.69 -43.96
CA LYS A 508 -18.72 -25.11 -43.83
C LYS A 508 -18.76 -23.60 -44.02
N LEU A 509 -17.89 -22.86 -43.31
CA LEU A 509 -17.82 -21.40 -43.37
C LEU A 509 -16.47 -20.93 -43.96
N TYR A 510 -16.54 -19.93 -44.86
CA TYR A 510 -15.38 -19.37 -45.55
C TYR A 510 -15.41 -17.84 -45.56
N LEU A 511 -14.24 -17.19 -45.46
CA LEU A 511 -14.09 -15.75 -45.69
C LEU A 511 -13.82 -15.43 -47.17
N LEU A 512 -14.52 -14.43 -47.70
CA LEU A 512 -14.39 -13.95 -49.09
C LEU A 512 -14.30 -12.42 -49.14
N GLN A 513 -13.50 -11.88 -50.07
CA GLN A 513 -13.16 -10.45 -50.08
C GLN A 513 -14.32 -9.60 -50.64
N LYS A 514 -14.72 -8.52 -49.94
CA LYS A 514 -15.77 -7.59 -50.40
C LYS A 514 -15.33 -6.81 -51.64
N ASN A 515 -15.67 -7.34 -52.81
CA ASN A 515 -15.51 -6.68 -54.10
C ASN A 515 -16.47 -5.50 -54.19
N GLY A 516 -15.92 -4.29 -54.36
CA GLY A 516 -16.71 -3.06 -54.32
C GLY A 516 -17.63 -2.92 -55.53
N GLY A 517 -18.93 -2.81 -55.30
CA GLY A 517 -19.87 -2.26 -56.28
C GLY A 517 -20.15 -3.11 -57.53
N LYS A 518 -20.00 -4.44 -57.48
CA LYS A 518 -20.51 -5.33 -58.54
C LYS A 518 -21.35 -6.47 -57.96
N GLU A 519 -22.64 -6.45 -58.30
CA GLU A 519 -23.64 -7.41 -57.83
C GLU A 519 -23.49 -8.79 -58.48
N LEU A 520 -22.63 -9.66 -57.91
CA LEU A 520 -22.66 -11.09 -58.26
C LEU A 520 -23.81 -11.87 -57.59
N GLY A 521 -24.52 -11.26 -56.62
CA GLY A 521 -25.60 -11.92 -55.87
C GLY A 521 -26.97 -12.01 -56.57
N GLN A 522 -27.31 -11.08 -57.48
CA GLN A 522 -28.70 -10.96 -57.96
C GLN A 522 -29.05 -11.83 -59.18
N TYR A 523 -28.10 -12.17 -60.06
CA TYR A 523 -28.42 -12.76 -61.37
C TYR A 523 -28.69 -14.29 -61.37
N ALA A 524 -28.43 -14.99 -60.27
CA ALA A 524 -28.57 -16.46 -60.18
C ALA A 524 -29.87 -16.94 -59.50
N MET A 525 -30.33 -16.28 -58.43
CA MET A 525 -31.50 -16.76 -57.66
C MET A 525 -32.86 -16.23 -58.13
N GLY A 526 -32.91 -15.13 -58.89
CA GLY A 526 -34.16 -14.45 -59.28
C GLY A 526 -35.16 -15.28 -60.10
N LYS A 527 -34.75 -16.40 -60.71
CA LYS A 527 -35.63 -17.27 -61.53
C LYS A 527 -36.15 -18.54 -60.84
N MET A 528 -35.47 -19.11 -59.84
CA MET A 528 -35.96 -20.35 -59.20
C MET A 528 -36.99 -20.09 -58.09
N VAL A 529 -36.80 -19.05 -57.27
CA VAL A 529 -37.70 -18.76 -56.13
C VAL A 529 -39.12 -18.42 -56.60
N ARG A 530 -39.26 -17.74 -57.75
CA ARG A 530 -40.58 -17.43 -58.35
C ARG A 530 -41.38 -18.68 -58.74
N CYS A 531 -40.74 -19.77 -59.13
CA CYS A 531 -41.44 -21.03 -59.40
C CYS A 531 -41.94 -21.69 -58.11
N TRP A 532 -41.09 -21.80 -57.08
CA TRP A 532 -41.44 -22.42 -55.81
C TRP A 532 -42.57 -21.69 -55.07
N TRP A 533 -42.53 -20.35 -55.03
CA TRP A 533 -43.58 -19.56 -54.40
C TRP A 533 -44.95 -19.77 -55.11
N SER A 534 -44.96 -19.95 -56.43
CA SER A 534 -46.18 -20.24 -57.19
C SER A 534 -46.81 -21.62 -56.88
N MET A 535 -45.99 -22.61 -56.49
CA MET A 535 -46.46 -23.93 -56.09
C MET A 535 -47.01 -23.92 -54.66
N TYR A 536 -46.31 -23.28 -53.72
CA TYR A 536 -46.77 -23.15 -52.33
C TYR A 536 -48.11 -22.40 -52.25
N CYS A 537 -48.26 -21.28 -52.98
CA CYS A 537 -49.51 -20.54 -53.08
C CYS A 537 -50.68 -21.29 -53.77
N LYS A 538 -50.43 -22.44 -54.42
CA LYS A 538 -51.47 -23.29 -55.01
C LYS A 538 -52.02 -24.37 -54.06
N TRP A 539 -51.29 -24.73 -52.99
CA TRP A 539 -51.72 -25.78 -52.08
C TRP A 539 -52.69 -25.27 -51.00
N CYS A 540 -52.43 -24.07 -50.45
CA CYS A 540 -53.27 -23.46 -49.40
C CYS A 540 -54.56 -22.78 -49.93
N ARG A 541 -55.24 -23.37 -50.92
CA ARG A 541 -56.50 -22.84 -51.50
C ARG A 541 -57.60 -23.89 -51.70
N SER A 542 -57.76 -24.80 -50.73
CA SER A 542 -59.00 -25.59 -50.60
C SER A 542 -59.31 -25.93 -49.14
N LEU A 543 -60.00 -25.02 -48.45
CA LEU A 543 -60.91 -25.29 -47.30
C LEU A 543 -61.67 -24.01 -46.84
N VAL A 544 -62.41 -23.43 -47.78
CA VAL A 544 -63.84 -23.09 -47.66
C VAL A 544 -64.40 -22.66 -46.28
N THR A 545 -64.48 -21.34 -46.02
CA THR A 545 -65.57 -20.62 -45.27
C THR A 545 -65.81 -20.99 -43.78
N ILE A 546 -66.58 -20.32 -42.90
CA ILE A 546 -67.33 -19.03 -42.77
C ILE A 546 -67.47 -18.78 -41.24
N ASN A 547 -67.63 -17.62 -40.59
CA ASN A 547 -67.77 -16.17 -40.89
C ASN A 547 -67.02 -15.39 -39.76
N GLY A 548 -67.11 -14.08 -39.51
CA GLY A 548 -67.74 -12.92 -40.18
C GLY A 548 -68.14 -11.82 -39.16
N SER A 549 -68.02 -10.53 -39.52
CA SER A 549 -68.44 -9.32 -38.74
C SER A 549 -67.63 -8.98 -37.47
N LYS A 550 -67.33 -7.71 -37.10
CA LYS A 550 -67.33 -6.37 -37.76
C LYS A 550 -66.51 -5.39 -36.89
N ASN A 551 -65.90 -4.36 -37.51
CA ASN A 551 -65.38 -3.12 -36.88
C ASN A 551 -64.20 -3.31 -35.87
N GLY A 552 -63.41 -2.29 -35.51
CA GLY A 552 -63.33 -0.90 -35.98
C GLY A 552 -62.03 -0.20 -35.52
N VAL A 553 -61.52 0.75 -36.31
CA VAL A 553 -60.16 1.33 -36.20
C VAL A 553 -60.02 2.43 -35.14
N ARG A 554 -59.12 2.26 -34.15
CA ARG A 554 -57.94 3.14 -33.86
C ARG A 554 -57.15 2.70 -32.60
N PRO A 555 -55.82 2.94 -32.54
CA PRO A 555 -55.03 2.69 -31.34
C PRO A 555 -55.05 3.88 -30.36
N THR A 556 -55.05 3.57 -29.06
CA THR A 556 -54.69 4.51 -27.98
C THR A 556 -53.50 3.93 -27.22
N ALA A 557 -52.53 4.77 -26.86
CA ALA A 557 -51.32 4.33 -26.17
C ALA A 557 -51.57 4.10 -24.68
N SER A 558 -51.25 2.91 -24.17
CA SER A 558 -51.18 2.65 -22.73
C SER A 558 -49.85 3.19 -22.18
N VAL A 559 -49.86 4.41 -21.67
CA VAL A 559 -48.74 4.96 -20.87
C VAL A 559 -48.65 4.17 -19.57
N ALA A 560 -47.44 3.78 -19.16
CA ALA A 560 -47.23 3.08 -17.89
C ALA A 560 -47.57 3.99 -16.69
N PRO A 561 -48.01 3.45 -15.54
CA PRO A 561 -48.43 4.28 -14.41
C PRO A 561 -47.29 5.13 -13.84
N TYR A 562 -47.42 6.46 -13.93
CA TYR A 562 -46.66 7.36 -13.08
C TYR A 562 -47.25 7.31 -11.65
N PRO A 563 -46.41 7.30 -10.59
CA PRO A 563 -46.91 7.41 -9.22
C PRO A 563 -47.52 8.79 -8.99
N VAL A 564 -48.79 8.84 -8.60
CA VAL A 564 -49.46 10.08 -8.20
C VAL A 564 -48.88 10.54 -6.86
N LEU A 565 -48.22 11.70 -6.85
CA LEU A 565 -47.76 12.33 -5.61
C LEU A 565 -48.96 12.84 -4.81
N PHE A 566 -48.95 12.62 -3.49
CA PHE A 566 -49.90 13.28 -2.60
C PHE A 566 -49.68 14.80 -2.59
N PRO A 567 -50.74 15.63 -2.50
CA PRO A 567 -50.61 17.09 -2.54
C PRO A 567 -49.61 17.68 -1.53
N GLY A 568 -49.61 17.19 -0.29
CA GLY A 568 -48.65 17.63 0.75
C GLY A 568 -47.19 17.35 0.37
N MET A 569 -46.91 16.21 -0.27
CA MET A 569 -45.56 15.85 -0.74
C MET A 569 -45.10 16.78 -1.88
N GLN A 570 -46.02 17.22 -2.74
CA GLN A 570 -45.74 18.22 -3.77
C GLN A 570 -45.50 19.61 -3.17
N SER A 571 -46.37 20.10 -2.27
CA SER A 571 -46.18 21.38 -1.56
C SER A 571 -44.89 21.38 -0.72
N SER A 572 -44.57 20.29 -0.03
CA SER A 572 -43.32 20.10 0.71
C SER A 572 -42.09 20.23 -0.20
N LYS A 573 -42.13 19.68 -1.43
CA LYS A 573 -41.06 19.86 -2.42
C LYS A 573 -40.90 21.32 -2.85
N GLU A 574 -41.99 21.99 -3.20
CA GLU A 574 -41.99 23.39 -3.60
C GLU A 574 -41.42 24.31 -2.49
N VAL A 575 -41.84 24.10 -1.25
CA VAL A 575 -41.36 24.87 -0.09
C VAL A 575 -39.91 24.54 0.25
N LYS A 576 -39.48 23.27 0.15
CA LYS A 576 -38.05 22.89 0.23
C LYS A 576 -37.23 23.63 -0.81
N ASP A 577 -37.73 23.80 -2.04
CA ASP A 577 -36.99 24.52 -3.09
C ASP A 577 -36.97 26.04 -2.90
N LYS A 578 -37.99 26.64 -2.26
CA LYS A 578 -37.90 28.00 -1.71
C LYS A 578 -36.80 28.11 -0.64
N GLY A 579 -36.72 27.12 0.27
CA GLY A 579 -35.66 27.05 1.28
C GLY A 579 -34.26 26.93 0.68
N ASN A 580 -34.10 26.10 -0.36
CA ASN A 580 -32.86 25.99 -1.14
C ASN A 580 -32.48 27.32 -1.81
N GLU A 581 -33.45 28.09 -2.29
CA GLU A 581 -33.22 29.39 -2.91
C GLU A 581 -32.80 30.46 -1.88
N TYR A 582 -33.48 30.54 -0.73
CA TYR A 582 -33.02 31.38 0.39
C TYR A 582 -31.62 30.99 0.90
N PHE A 583 -31.28 29.70 0.88
CA PHE A 583 -29.95 29.22 1.25
C PHE A 583 -28.85 29.70 0.29
N LYS A 584 -29.09 29.68 -1.04
CA LYS A 584 -28.17 30.26 -2.04
C LYS A 584 -28.00 31.77 -1.85
N GLN A 585 -29.08 32.46 -1.48
CA GLN A 585 -29.12 33.91 -1.22
C GLN A 585 -28.55 34.28 0.17
N CYS A 586 -27.82 33.37 0.83
CA CYS A 586 -27.25 33.50 2.17
C CYS A 586 -28.28 33.89 3.27
N SER A 587 -29.58 33.75 2.99
CA SER A 587 -30.69 34.18 3.85
C SER A 587 -31.07 33.05 4.82
N TYR A 588 -30.09 32.57 5.58
CA TYR A 588 -30.17 31.28 6.28
C TYR A 588 -31.34 31.15 7.27
N ARG A 589 -31.78 32.24 7.92
CA ARG A 589 -33.00 32.22 8.78
C ARG A 589 -34.27 31.90 7.98
N LYS A 590 -34.47 32.56 6.84
CA LYS A 590 -35.59 32.27 5.90
C LYS A 590 -35.49 30.87 5.31
N ALA A 591 -34.26 30.36 5.12
CA ALA A 591 -34.06 28.97 4.75
C ALA A 591 -34.50 28.01 5.88
N THR A 592 -34.14 28.25 7.15
CA THR A 592 -34.62 27.42 8.28
C THR A 592 -36.13 27.46 8.47
N GLU A 593 -36.76 28.62 8.25
CA GLU A 593 -38.22 28.80 8.27
C GLU A 593 -38.87 27.94 7.17
N ALA A 594 -38.46 28.11 5.91
CA ALA A 594 -38.99 27.35 4.78
C ALA A 594 -38.72 25.84 4.89
N PHE A 595 -37.53 25.39 5.32
CA PHE A 595 -37.30 23.96 5.53
C PHE A 595 -38.15 23.38 6.68
N THR A 596 -38.52 24.19 7.68
CA THR A 596 -39.45 23.77 8.74
C THR A 596 -40.88 23.63 8.22
N GLU A 597 -41.34 24.57 7.40
CA GLU A 597 -42.63 24.45 6.69
C GLU A 597 -42.64 23.22 5.77
N ALA A 598 -41.56 22.96 5.03
CA ALA A 598 -41.42 21.78 4.17
C ALA A 598 -41.44 20.46 4.96
N ILE A 599 -40.85 20.41 6.16
CA ILE A 599 -40.94 19.26 7.09
C ILE A 599 -42.40 19.05 7.52
N ASN A 600 -43.08 20.12 7.96
CA ASN A 600 -44.47 20.04 8.44
C ASN A 600 -45.48 19.63 7.35
N LEU A 601 -45.20 19.94 6.07
CA LEU A 601 -46.02 19.57 4.92
C LEU A 601 -45.73 18.14 4.39
N CYS A 602 -44.62 17.52 4.81
CA CYS A 602 -44.21 16.20 4.34
C CYS A 602 -45.02 15.09 5.04
N PRO A 603 -45.74 14.21 4.31
CA PRO A 603 -46.37 13.05 4.92
C PRO A 603 -45.32 12.07 5.47
N PRO A 604 -45.52 11.49 6.68
CA PRO A 604 -44.49 10.74 7.41
C PRO A 604 -44.01 9.47 6.70
N GLU A 605 -44.81 8.91 5.80
CA GLU A 605 -44.43 7.78 4.94
C GLU A 605 -43.28 8.11 3.97
N TYR A 606 -43.07 9.38 3.59
CA TYR A 606 -42.01 9.80 2.66
C TYR A 606 -40.65 10.02 3.34
N LYS A 607 -40.21 9.05 4.16
CA LYS A 607 -38.99 9.09 4.99
C LYS A 607 -37.75 9.69 4.30
N SER A 608 -37.45 9.27 3.06
CA SER A 608 -36.28 9.77 2.32
C SER A 608 -36.37 11.28 1.98
N HIS A 609 -37.53 11.78 1.54
CA HIS A 609 -37.72 13.22 1.29
C HIS A 609 -37.75 14.02 2.60
N LEU A 610 -38.31 13.45 3.67
CA LEU A 610 -38.27 14.02 5.01
C LEU A 610 -36.82 14.15 5.54
N ALA A 611 -36.00 13.11 5.39
CA ALA A 611 -34.58 13.12 5.73
C ALA A 611 -33.79 14.21 4.97
N VAL A 612 -34.05 14.37 3.67
CA VAL A 612 -33.48 15.45 2.85
C VAL A 612 -33.88 16.83 3.38
N CYS A 613 -35.13 17.02 3.82
CA CYS A 613 -35.58 18.29 4.39
C CYS A 613 -34.89 18.59 5.73
N TYR A 614 -34.74 17.60 6.61
CA TYR A 614 -33.96 17.71 7.84
C TYR A 614 -32.48 18.06 7.56
N GLN A 615 -31.79 17.32 6.67
CA GLN A 615 -30.38 17.62 6.32
C GLN A 615 -30.22 19.05 5.76
N ASN A 616 -31.17 19.53 4.97
CA ASN A 616 -31.11 20.89 4.41
C ASN A 616 -31.36 21.96 5.49
N ARG A 617 -32.20 21.70 6.49
CA ARG A 617 -32.36 22.59 7.65
C ARG A 617 -31.12 22.61 8.53
N ALA A 618 -30.51 21.44 8.80
CA ALA A 618 -29.20 21.34 9.45
C ALA A 618 -28.13 22.17 8.73
N ALA A 619 -28.10 22.14 7.40
CA ALA A 619 -27.17 22.94 6.59
C ALA A 619 -27.34 24.45 6.81
N ALA A 620 -28.57 24.91 7.03
CA ALA A 620 -28.85 26.31 7.34
C ALA A 620 -28.48 26.66 8.79
N TYR A 621 -28.61 25.74 9.75
CA TYR A 621 -28.11 25.91 11.12
C TYR A 621 -26.57 25.98 11.19
N ASP A 622 -25.83 25.14 10.43
CA ASP A 622 -24.36 25.27 10.30
C ASP A 622 -23.95 26.69 9.88
N ARG A 623 -24.68 27.26 8.91
CA ARG A 623 -24.43 28.60 8.35
C ARG A 623 -24.88 29.74 9.27
N LEU A 624 -25.66 29.45 10.30
CA LEU A 624 -26.01 30.38 11.38
C LEU A 624 -25.06 30.27 12.58
N GLY A 625 -24.10 29.34 12.57
CA GLY A 625 -23.20 29.07 13.69
C GLY A 625 -23.85 28.23 14.80
N ASP A 626 -24.85 27.40 14.46
CA ASP A 626 -25.61 26.59 15.41
C ASP A 626 -25.40 25.08 15.14
N PRO A 627 -24.26 24.51 15.59
CA PRO A 627 -23.95 23.10 15.36
C PRO A 627 -24.86 22.17 16.18
N GLU A 628 -25.41 22.61 17.30
CA GLU A 628 -26.31 21.80 18.13
C GLU A 628 -27.60 21.46 17.39
N ARG A 629 -28.31 22.45 16.82
CA ARG A 629 -29.50 22.18 16.00
C ARG A 629 -29.17 21.47 14.69
N SER A 630 -27.97 21.67 14.15
CA SER A 630 -27.46 20.86 13.03
C SER A 630 -27.32 19.37 13.38
N ILE A 631 -26.79 19.05 14.57
CA ILE A 631 -26.67 17.66 15.07
C ILE A 631 -28.06 17.04 15.30
N MET A 632 -29.01 17.80 15.87
CA MET A 632 -30.38 17.34 16.06
C MET A 632 -31.05 16.98 14.73
N ASP A 633 -31.01 17.89 13.75
CA ASP A 633 -31.62 17.66 12.44
C ASP A 633 -30.89 16.57 11.63
N CYS A 634 -29.56 16.51 11.67
CA CYS A 634 -28.83 15.40 11.03
C CYS A 634 -29.16 14.05 11.68
N THR A 635 -29.34 14.00 13.01
CA THR A 635 -29.73 12.76 13.70
C THR A 635 -31.14 12.35 13.31
N LYS A 636 -32.09 13.30 13.21
CA LYS A 636 -33.44 13.03 12.68
C LYS A 636 -33.42 12.58 11.21
N ALA A 637 -32.50 13.08 10.40
CA ALA A 637 -32.30 12.59 9.03
C ALA A 637 -31.77 11.13 9.01
N LEU A 638 -30.88 10.76 9.93
CA LEU A 638 -30.29 9.41 10.03
C LEU A 638 -31.19 8.39 10.72
N GLU A 639 -32.15 8.82 11.56
CA GLU A 639 -33.26 7.98 12.03
C GLU A 639 -34.20 7.56 10.89
N LEU A 640 -34.25 8.34 9.80
CA LEU A 640 -35.12 8.13 8.65
C LEU A 640 -34.42 7.43 7.48
N ASP A 641 -33.13 7.69 7.30
CA ASP A 641 -32.24 7.05 6.32
C ASP A 641 -30.83 6.90 6.94
N PRO A 642 -30.51 5.75 7.57
CA PRO A 642 -29.23 5.51 8.25
C PRO A 642 -27.99 5.60 7.35
N LEU A 643 -28.16 5.51 6.02
CA LEU A 643 -27.07 5.57 5.05
C LEU A 643 -27.04 6.90 4.29
N TYR A 644 -27.70 7.94 4.80
CA TYR A 644 -27.69 9.25 4.18
C TYR A 644 -26.36 9.99 4.40
N PHE A 645 -25.37 9.66 3.56
CA PHE A 645 -23.99 10.20 3.58
C PHE A 645 -23.88 11.71 3.87
N LYS A 646 -24.77 12.56 3.31
CA LYS A 646 -24.72 14.02 3.54
C LYS A 646 -25.13 14.43 4.96
N ALA A 647 -25.95 13.66 5.66
CA ALA A 647 -26.28 13.89 7.06
C ALA A 647 -25.15 13.39 7.97
N VAL A 648 -24.57 12.21 7.69
CA VAL A 648 -23.40 11.67 8.42
C VAL A 648 -22.22 12.66 8.41
N VAL A 649 -21.78 13.09 7.22
CA VAL A 649 -20.62 14.00 7.07
C VAL A 649 -20.89 15.39 7.67
N ARG A 650 -22.15 15.84 7.70
CA ARG A 650 -22.52 17.11 8.35
C ARG A 650 -22.49 17.00 9.87
N ARG A 651 -23.07 15.93 10.43
CA ARG A 651 -23.08 15.69 11.87
C ARG A 651 -21.67 15.53 12.43
N ALA A 652 -20.81 14.79 11.75
CA ALA A 652 -19.37 14.72 12.03
C ALA A 652 -18.70 16.09 12.16
N LYS A 653 -18.89 16.98 11.18
CA LYS A 653 -18.29 18.33 11.19
C LYS A 653 -18.86 19.21 12.31
N ALA A 654 -20.14 19.07 12.62
CA ALA A 654 -20.76 19.75 13.75
C ALA A 654 -20.20 19.23 15.10
N TYR A 655 -19.99 17.91 15.25
CA TYR A 655 -19.31 17.33 16.41
C TYR A 655 -17.87 17.85 16.57
N LEU A 656 -17.07 17.89 15.50
CA LEU A 656 -15.72 18.50 15.55
C LEU A 656 -15.78 19.97 16.00
N SER A 657 -16.75 20.76 15.51
CA SER A 657 -16.91 22.17 15.91
C SER A 657 -17.32 22.38 17.37
N LEU A 658 -17.84 21.33 18.03
CA LEU A 658 -18.19 21.31 19.46
C LEU A 658 -17.13 20.61 20.34
N GLY A 659 -15.97 20.25 19.78
CA GLY A 659 -14.93 19.54 20.54
C GLY A 659 -15.31 18.10 20.91
N ARG A 660 -16.12 17.43 20.08
CA ARG A 660 -16.59 16.05 20.26
C ARG A 660 -15.95 15.10 19.23
N PRO A 661 -14.65 14.78 19.36
CA PRO A 661 -13.91 14.08 18.30
C PRO A 661 -14.26 12.60 18.20
N GLU A 662 -14.78 11.97 19.25
CA GLU A 662 -15.12 10.55 19.25
C GLU A 662 -16.36 10.25 18.40
N GLU A 663 -17.44 11.00 18.59
CA GLU A 663 -18.67 10.88 17.81
C GLU A 663 -18.47 11.40 16.37
N ALA A 664 -17.57 12.36 16.18
CA ALA A 664 -17.09 12.73 14.86
C ALA A 664 -16.38 11.56 14.18
N LEU A 665 -15.45 10.87 14.85
CA LEU A 665 -14.71 9.74 14.27
C LEU A 665 -15.61 8.57 13.90
N ASP A 666 -16.61 8.25 14.73
CA ASP A 666 -17.64 7.25 14.43
C ASP A 666 -18.37 7.57 13.11
N ASP A 667 -18.92 8.79 12.98
CA ASP A 667 -19.62 9.24 11.78
C ASP A 667 -18.69 9.30 10.56
N LEU A 668 -17.47 9.82 10.70
CA LEU A 668 -16.49 9.95 9.62
C LEU A 668 -16.04 8.59 9.10
N THR A 669 -15.83 7.62 10.00
CA THR A 669 -15.49 6.24 9.64
C THR A 669 -16.67 5.57 8.93
N CYS A 670 -17.90 5.77 9.41
CA CYS A 670 -19.10 5.29 8.72
C CYS A 670 -19.20 5.88 7.30
N ALA A 671 -19.03 7.19 7.14
CA ALA A 671 -19.04 7.85 5.84
C ALA A 671 -17.92 7.36 4.90
N PHE A 672 -16.73 7.06 5.42
CA PHE A 672 -15.60 6.53 4.66
C PHE A 672 -15.86 5.10 4.17
N VAL A 673 -16.44 4.22 5.00
CA VAL A 673 -16.81 2.86 4.59
C VAL A 673 -17.98 2.88 3.58
N MET A 674 -18.93 3.80 3.75
CA MET A 674 -20.05 3.99 2.81
C MET A 674 -19.61 4.55 1.44
N ASN A 675 -18.53 5.32 1.38
CA ASN A 675 -17.98 5.86 0.14
C ASN A 675 -16.44 5.94 0.20
N PRO A 676 -15.72 4.86 -0.14
CA PRO A 676 -14.26 4.85 -0.15
C PRO A 676 -13.64 5.87 -1.12
N GLU A 677 -14.34 6.18 -2.22
CA GLU A 677 -13.93 7.19 -3.21
C GLU A 677 -14.06 8.64 -2.71
N ALA A 678 -14.56 8.86 -1.48
CA ALA A 678 -14.93 10.18 -0.95
C ALA A 678 -13.83 11.26 -1.04
N SER A 679 -14.29 12.51 -1.02
CA SER A 679 -13.46 13.70 -1.22
C SER A 679 -12.38 13.87 -0.15
N GLU A 680 -11.32 14.58 -0.54
CA GLU A 680 -10.14 14.75 0.29
C GLU A 680 -10.40 15.50 1.60
N SER A 681 -11.40 16.39 1.64
CA SER A 681 -11.88 16.97 2.92
C SER A 681 -12.26 15.87 3.90
N LEU A 682 -13.16 14.95 3.55
CA LEU A 682 -13.64 13.90 4.46
C LEU A 682 -12.48 13.11 5.04
N LYS A 683 -11.50 12.87 4.19
CA LYS A 683 -10.28 12.15 4.48
C LYS A 683 -9.39 12.93 5.47
N THR A 684 -9.11 14.22 5.25
CA THR A 684 -8.45 15.06 6.27
C THR A 684 -9.27 15.21 7.55
N ASP A 685 -10.61 15.24 7.46
CA ASP A 685 -11.50 15.25 8.63
C ASP A 685 -11.32 13.96 9.46
N VAL A 686 -11.17 12.78 8.83
CA VAL A 686 -10.88 11.50 9.50
C VAL A 686 -9.55 11.56 10.26
N ASP A 687 -8.44 11.96 9.63
CA ASP A 687 -7.13 12.04 10.29
C ASP A 687 -7.15 12.99 11.50
N SER A 688 -7.82 14.14 11.35
CA SER A 688 -7.99 15.09 12.45
C SER A 688 -8.85 14.51 13.58
N ALA A 689 -9.91 13.76 13.26
CA ALA A 689 -10.77 13.13 14.27
C ALA A 689 -10.05 11.98 15.00
N VAL A 690 -9.26 11.17 14.29
CA VAL A 690 -8.37 10.16 14.89
C VAL A 690 -7.39 10.81 15.86
N ALA A 691 -6.68 11.85 15.43
CA ALA A 691 -5.68 12.51 16.25
C ALA A 691 -6.29 13.16 17.51
N LEU A 692 -7.44 13.82 17.37
CA LEU A 692 -8.15 14.46 18.48
C LEU A 692 -8.78 13.43 19.44
N ALA A 693 -9.38 12.35 18.93
CA ALA A 693 -9.94 11.29 19.77
C ALA A 693 -8.85 10.53 20.53
N ALA A 694 -7.73 10.22 19.87
CA ALA A 694 -6.59 9.57 20.51
C ALA A 694 -5.94 10.48 21.57
N ALA A 695 -5.75 11.77 21.29
CA ALA A 695 -5.27 12.73 22.27
C ALA A 695 -6.23 12.89 23.47
N SER A 696 -7.54 12.99 23.20
CA SER A 696 -8.56 13.07 24.25
C SER A 696 -8.57 11.84 25.15
N LEU A 697 -8.35 10.63 24.60
CA LEU A 697 -8.31 9.40 25.39
C LEU A 697 -6.97 9.24 26.14
N VAL A 698 -5.83 9.65 25.57
CA VAL A 698 -4.55 9.73 26.31
C VAL A 698 -4.67 10.70 27.48
N GLU A 699 -5.26 11.88 27.27
CA GLU A 699 -5.45 12.89 28.31
C GLU A 699 -6.46 12.43 29.38
N HIS A 700 -7.54 11.74 28.98
CA HIS A 700 -8.45 11.12 29.94
C HIS A 700 -7.74 10.06 30.80
N VAL A 701 -6.91 9.21 30.19
CA VAL A 701 -6.10 8.21 30.90
C VAL A 701 -5.11 8.88 31.86
N LYS A 702 -4.41 9.94 31.43
CA LYS A 702 -3.51 10.75 32.28
C LYS A 702 -4.21 11.31 33.52
N ASN A 703 -5.45 11.81 33.37
CA ASN A 703 -6.18 12.43 34.47
C ASN A 703 -6.98 11.45 35.36
N THR A 704 -7.10 10.17 34.98
CA THR A 704 -7.88 9.16 35.73
C THR A 704 -7.07 7.99 36.28
N ARG A 705 -5.83 7.78 35.82
CA ARG A 705 -5.01 6.65 36.27
C ARG A 705 -4.20 6.97 37.52
N GLU A 706 -4.58 6.36 38.65
CA GLU A 706 -3.82 6.46 39.90
C GLU A 706 -2.53 5.62 39.90
N SER A 707 -2.48 4.52 39.16
CA SER A 707 -1.29 3.64 39.05
C SER A 707 -1.38 2.64 37.89
N VAL A 708 -0.23 2.10 37.48
CA VAL A 708 -0.08 0.88 36.65
C VAL A 708 0.45 -0.30 37.48
N PRO A 709 0.28 -1.56 37.03
CA PRO A 709 0.92 -2.72 37.64
C PRO A 709 2.45 -2.67 37.57
N VAL A 710 3.15 -3.17 38.59
CA VAL A 710 4.62 -3.26 38.58
C VAL A 710 5.08 -4.31 37.56
N ARG A 711 5.99 -3.92 36.66
CA ARG A 711 6.60 -4.84 35.69
C ARG A 711 7.82 -5.56 36.22
N ASP A 712 7.89 -6.87 35.96
CA ASP A 712 9.00 -7.80 36.23
C ASP A 712 10.38 -7.19 35.85
N GLU A 713 10.43 -6.51 34.71
CA GLU A 713 11.65 -5.90 34.14
C GLU A 713 12.23 -4.77 35.01
N LEU A 714 11.38 -3.99 35.70
CA LEU A 714 11.82 -2.89 36.57
C LEU A 714 12.44 -3.42 37.88
N VAL A 715 11.88 -4.51 38.41
CA VAL A 715 12.38 -5.17 39.62
C VAL A 715 13.69 -5.91 39.33
N LEU A 716 13.81 -6.55 38.15
CA LEU A 716 15.10 -7.06 37.66
C LEU A 716 16.16 -5.95 37.54
N LEU A 717 15.83 -4.83 36.88
CA LEU A 717 16.77 -3.73 36.68
C LEU A 717 17.27 -3.15 38.01
N TRP A 718 16.39 -3.00 39.00
CA TRP A 718 16.79 -2.62 40.36
C TRP A 718 17.75 -3.65 40.99
N ARG A 719 17.37 -4.93 41.03
CA ARG A 719 18.14 -6.01 41.68
C ARG A 719 19.55 -6.19 41.11
N SER A 720 19.73 -5.94 39.81
CA SER A 720 21.01 -6.10 39.11
C SER A 720 21.89 -4.83 39.08
N SER A 721 21.33 -3.65 39.36
CA SER A 721 22.05 -2.37 39.17
C SER A 721 22.45 -1.65 40.47
N TYR A 722 21.97 -2.11 41.62
CA TYR A 722 22.27 -1.53 42.93
C TYR A 722 23.01 -2.58 43.78
N VAL A 723 24.16 -2.20 44.35
CA VAL A 723 25.13 -3.10 45.00
C VAL A 723 25.19 -2.86 46.50
N ASN A 724 25.02 -1.61 46.93
CA ASN A 724 25.10 -1.16 48.33
C ASN A 724 23.74 -0.96 49.01
N ASP A 725 22.63 -0.98 48.25
CA ASP A 725 21.24 -0.91 48.72
C ASP A 725 20.97 -1.92 49.85
N PRO A 726 20.70 -1.47 51.09
CA PRO A 726 20.45 -2.36 52.23
C PRO A 726 19.21 -3.27 52.02
N ILE A 727 18.19 -2.80 51.30
CA ILE A 727 16.98 -3.61 51.05
C ILE A 727 17.30 -4.77 50.10
N LEU A 728 18.27 -4.60 49.18
CA LEU A 728 18.78 -5.69 48.36
C LEU A 728 19.75 -6.62 49.10
N HIS A 729 20.23 -6.25 50.29
CA HIS A 729 20.90 -7.19 51.20
C HIS A 729 19.84 -8.09 51.86
N ASP A 730 18.86 -7.49 52.54
CA ASP A 730 17.77 -8.21 53.22
C ASP A 730 17.00 -9.13 52.25
N LEU A 731 16.76 -8.68 51.00
CA LEU A 731 16.08 -9.49 49.98
C LEU A 731 16.86 -10.77 49.60
N LYS A 732 18.18 -10.81 49.79
CA LYS A 732 19.04 -12.00 49.55
C LYS A 732 19.05 -12.97 50.74
N GLU A 733 18.70 -12.53 51.95
CA GLU A 733 18.70 -13.38 53.14
C GLU A 733 17.35 -14.07 53.34
N GLU A 734 17.36 -15.41 53.41
CA GLU A 734 16.18 -16.19 53.79
C GLU A 734 15.92 -16.05 55.30
N SER A 735 14.85 -15.33 55.64
CA SER A 735 14.47 -15.02 57.02
C SER A 735 13.08 -15.55 57.30
N HIS A 736 12.95 -16.33 58.37
CA HIS A 736 11.65 -16.86 58.86
C HIS A 736 10.89 -15.86 59.74
N SER A 737 11.27 -14.58 59.71
CA SER A 737 10.57 -13.52 60.45
C SER A 737 9.18 -13.27 59.88
N LEU A 738 8.19 -13.18 60.77
CA LEU A 738 6.80 -12.89 60.41
C LEU A 738 6.49 -11.38 60.34
N SER A 739 7.48 -10.48 60.38
CA SER A 739 7.21 -9.03 60.31
C SER A 739 6.68 -8.62 58.92
N PRO A 740 5.82 -7.60 58.80
CA PRO A 740 5.27 -7.18 57.51
C PRO A 740 6.34 -6.81 56.46
N TYR A 741 7.46 -6.21 56.87
CA TYR A 741 8.63 -5.99 55.99
C TYR A 741 9.16 -7.29 55.38
N HIS A 742 9.32 -8.36 56.17
CA HIS A 742 9.79 -9.65 55.66
C HIS A 742 8.76 -10.33 54.75
N GLN A 743 7.47 -10.17 55.05
CA GLN A 743 6.38 -10.59 54.16
C GLN A 743 6.43 -9.81 52.83
N ALA A 744 6.75 -8.51 52.86
CA ALA A 744 6.91 -7.70 51.65
C ALA A 744 8.14 -8.12 50.82
N LEU A 745 9.27 -8.46 51.45
CA LEU A 745 10.41 -9.05 50.76
C LEU A 745 10.05 -10.39 50.10
N GLU A 746 9.28 -11.25 50.78
CA GLU A 746 8.84 -12.52 50.20
C GLU A 746 7.86 -12.30 49.03
N ALA A 747 6.93 -11.35 49.13
CA ALA A 747 6.09 -10.93 48.02
C ALA A 747 6.92 -10.46 46.80
N ILE A 748 8.06 -9.79 47.02
CA ILE A 748 8.99 -9.42 45.94
C ILE A 748 9.67 -10.66 45.32
N ARG A 749 10.01 -11.69 46.12
CA ARG A 749 10.57 -12.95 45.61
C ARG A 749 9.54 -13.74 44.78
N GLN A 750 8.29 -13.81 45.25
CA GLN A 750 7.19 -14.50 44.56
C GLN A 750 6.55 -13.67 43.41
N ARG A 751 7.02 -12.43 43.18
CA ARG A 751 6.49 -11.47 42.19
C ARG A 751 5.07 -10.96 42.45
N HIS A 752 4.61 -11.05 43.69
CA HIS A 752 3.34 -10.50 44.17
C HIS A 752 3.47 -9.00 44.51
N TYR A 753 3.96 -8.20 43.55
CA TYR A 753 4.34 -6.80 43.76
C TYR A 753 3.21 -5.87 44.26
N GLU A 754 1.95 -6.28 44.08
CA GLU A 754 0.78 -5.57 44.57
C GLU A 754 0.65 -5.59 46.10
N GLU A 755 1.17 -6.63 46.77
CA GLU A 755 1.11 -6.81 48.23
C GLU A 755 2.12 -5.92 48.98
N VAL A 756 3.19 -5.46 48.29
CA VAL A 756 4.35 -4.79 48.90
C VAL A 756 3.97 -3.48 49.61
N ILE A 757 3.25 -2.57 48.94
CA ILE A 757 2.89 -1.28 49.56
C ILE A 757 1.95 -1.47 50.77
N PRO A 758 0.87 -2.27 50.72
CA PRO A 758 0.06 -2.59 51.89
C PRO A 758 0.83 -3.18 53.08
N LEU A 759 1.79 -4.07 52.83
CA LEU A 759 2.62 -4.68 53.88
C LEU A 759 3.59 -3.67 54.51
N ILE A 760 4.20 -2.80 53.71
CA ILE A 760 5.10 -1.75 54.20
C ILE A 760 4.34 -0.64 54.94
N GLU A 761 3.12 -0.28 54.50
CA GLU A 761 2.25 0.59 55.29
C GLU A 761 1.88 -0.04 56.64
N ASN A 762 1.80 -1.37 56.73
CA ASN A 762 1.54 -2.06 57.99
C ASN A 762 2.76 -2.07 58.92
N ASP A 763 3.99 -2.32 58.41
CA ASP A 763 5.21 -2.22 59.23
C ASP A 763 5.37 -0.78 59.76
N LEU A 764 5.25 0.25 58.91
CA LEU A 764 5.30 1.66 59.31
C LEU A 764 4.28 2.00 60.42
N ARG A 765 3.04 1.50 60.34
CA ARG A 765 2.03 1.70 61.40
C ARG A 765 2.43 1.03 62.72
N ILE A 766 3.08 -0.13 62.66
CA ILE A 766 3.60 -0.82 63.85
C ILE A 766 4.79 -0.04 64.45
N GLN A 767 5.78 0.36 63.63
CA GLN A 767 6.93 1.16 64.09
C GLN A 767 6.47 2.45 64.80
N HIS A 768 5.49 3.17 64.24
CA HIS A 768 4.93 4.39 64.84
C HIS A 768 4.03 4.14 66.07
N SER A 769 3.72 2.90 66.43
CA SER A 769 2.81 2.56 67.54
C SER A 769 3.49 2.26 68.88
N ASP A 770 4.80 1.98 68.89
CA ASP A 770 5.59 1.82 70.13
C ASP A 770 6.73 2.85 70.22
N PRO A 771 6.50 3.99 70.92
CA PRO A 771 7.52 5.02 71.10
C PRO A 771 8.79 4.58 71.83
N ASN A 772 8.79 3.42 72.51
CA ASN A 772 9.95 2.93 73.27
C ASN A 772 10.90 2.07 72.42
N HIS A 773 10.43 1.58 71.27
CA HIS A 773 11.19 0.70 70.36
C HIS A 773 11.28 1.24 68.92
N LEU A 774 11.03 2.54 68.74
CA LEU A 774 11.09 3.26 67.46
C LEU A 774 12.48 3.15 66.78
N ASN A 775 12.65 2.19 65.86
CA ASN A 775 13.87 2.07 65.06
C ASN A 775 13.76 2.93 63.79
N VAL A 776 14.35 4.14 63.83
CA VAL A 776 14.23 5.08 62.71
C VAL A 776 14.93 4.58 61.44
N THR A 777 15.99 3.76 61.55
CA THR A 777 16.65 3.11 60.39
C THR A 777 15.68 2.19 59.65
N PHE A 778 14.77 1.50 60.35
CA PHE A 778 13.70 0.71 59.74
C PHE A 778 12.62 1.61 59.09
N ILE A 779 12.27 2.74 59.71
CA ILE A 779 11.30 3.69 59.14
C ILE A 779 11.83 4.33 57.84
N LEU A 780 13.13 4.69 57.78
CA LEU A 780 13.75 5.19 56.56
C LEU A 780 13.78 4.13 55.45
N ARG A 781 14.19 2.89 55.78
CA ARG A 781 14.16 1.72 54.89
C ARG A 781 12.78 1.53 54.25
N ASP A 782 11.74 1.58 55.08
CA ASP A 782 10.36 1.31 54.67
C ASP A 782 9.80 2.42 53.77
N TYR A 783 10.06 3.69 54.09
CA TYR A 783 9.72 4.79 53.18
C TYR A 783 10.47 4.70 51.83
N ILE A 784 11.74 4.27 51.81
CA ILE A 784 12.48 4.07 50.56
C ILE A 784 11.89 2.92 49.72
N LEU A 785 11.51 1.80 50.36
CA LEU A 785 10.87 0.69 49.66
C LEU A 785 9.47 1.06 49.13
N GLN A 786 8.66 1.75 49.95
CA GLN A 786 7.35 2.27 49.55
C GLN A 786 7.48 3.26 48.38
N ALA A 787 8.43 4.20 48.44
CA ALA A 787 8.68 5.16 47.37
C ALA A 787 9.16 4.47 46.08
N ARG A 788 10.05 3.48 46.18
CA ARG A 788 10.52 2.70 45.02
C ARG A 788 9.37 1.96 44.32
N PHE A 789 8.45 1.36 45.06
CA PHE A 789 7.27 0.70 44.47
C PHE A 789 6.20 1.68 43.99
N ALA A 790 6.01 2.83 44.66
CA ALA A 790 5.14 3.89 44.16
C ALA A 790 5.63 4.47 42.82
N LEU A 791 6.95 4.62 42.65
CA LEU A 791 7.58 5.00 41.38
C LEU A 791 7.37 3.95 40.29
N MET A 792 7.61 2.66 40.58
CA MET A 792 7.38 1.56 39.62
C MET A 792 5.90 1.41 39.19
N LYS A 793 4.98 1.89 40.03
CA LYS A 793 3.53 1.96 39.74
C LYS A 793 3.09 3.26 39.07
N GLU A 794 3.99 4.20 38.79
CA GLU A 794 3.70 5.58 38.39
C GLU A 794 2.71 6.34 39.31
N ASN A 795 2.56 5.93 40.58
CA ASN A 795 1.65 6.59 41.51
C ASN A 795 2.32 7.85 42.09
N VAL A 796 2.33 8.93 41.29
CA VAL A 796 2.98 10.21 41.59
C VAL A 796 2.52 10.78 42.93
N THR A 797 1.22 10.68 43.25
CA THR A 797 0.64 11.16 44.51
C THR A 797 1.20 10.43 45.74
N SER A 798 1.25 9.10 45.70
CA SER A 798 1.81 8.28 46.78
C SER A 798 3.32 8.45 46.90
N LEU A 799 4.03 8.52 45.78
CA LEU A 799 5.47 8.80 45.73
C LEU A 799 5.80 10.14 46.39
N LYS A 800 5.14 11.22 45.98
CA LYS A 800 5.32 12.58 46.51
C LYS A 800 5.03 12.67 48.01
N LYS A 801 3.96 12.00 48.48
CA LYS A 801 3.61 11.87 49.91
C LYS A 801 4.67 11.10 50.70
N THR A 802 5.18 10.01 50.15
CA THR A 802 6.18 9.14 50.80
C THR A 802 7.53 9.85 50.91
N LEU A 803 7.97 10.53 49.86
CA LEU A 803 9.19 11.35 49.86
C LEU A 803 9.09 12.48 50.90
N ALA A 804 7.95 13.19 50.98
CA ALA A 804 7.75 14.23 51.99
C ALA A 804 7.77 13.67 53.43
N ALA A 805 7.24 12.47 53.67
CA ALA A 805 7.30 11.80 54.96
C ALA A 805 8.73 11.36 55.34
N PHE A 806 9.51 10.87 54.36
CA PHE A 806 10.94 10.57 54.53
C PHE A 806 11.73 11.82 54.92
N ASP A 807 11.56 12.93 54.20
CA ASP A 807 12.30 14.17 54.46
C ASP A 807 11.98 14.76 55.83
N HIS A 808 10.69 14.77 56.22
CA HIS A 808 10.29 15.14 57.57
C HIS A 808 10.96 14.27 58.64
N MET A 809 10.95 12.95 58.49
CA MET A 809 11.60 12.03 59.43
C MET A 809 13.11 12.29 59.52
N TRP A 810 13.78 12.42 58.37
CA TRP A 810 15.20 12.77 58.28
C TRP A 810 15.54 14.07 59.02
N ASN A 811 14.68 15.09 58.90
CA ASN A 811 14.86 16.39 59.54
C ASN A 811 14.66 16.34 61.07
N THR A 812 14.04 15.29 61.62
CA THR A 812 13.93 15.05 63.08
C THR A 812 15.09 14.25 63.69
N LEU A 813 15.96 13.63 62.89
CA LEU A 813 17.08 12.81 63.39
C LEU A 813 18.16 13.60 64.13
N SER A 814 18.83 12.93 65.09
CA SER A 814 20.07 13.39 65.70
C SER A 814 21.24 13.34 64.70
N GLU A 815 22.31 14.07 65.00
CA GLU A 815 23.52 14.11 64.19
C GLU A 815 24.21 12.72 64.12
N ASP A 816 24.25 11.97 65.22
CA ASP A 816 24.76 10.59 65.26
C ASP A 816 23.94 9.66 64.34
N SER A 817 22.61 9.73 64.38
CA SER A 817 21.75 8.90 63.54
C SER A 817 21.84 9.25 62.05
N ARG A 818 22.07 10.53 61.70
CA ARG A 818 22.41 10.95 60.33
C ARG A 818 23.82 10.55 59.91
N CYS A 819 24.73 10.35 60.86
CA CYS A 819 26.08 9.89 60.59
C CYS A 819 26.17 8.39 60.28
N GLU A 820 25.20 7.58 60.73
CA GLU A 820 25.09 6.15 60.44
C GLU A 820 25.09 5.86 58.92
N ILE A 821 25.92 4.91 58.49
CA ILE A 821 26.15 4.63 57.06
C ILE A 821 24.90 4.09 56.35
N THR A 822 24.05 3.34 57.05
CA THR A 822 22.75 2.84 56.54
C THR A 822 21.81 4.01 56.22
N ASN A 823 21.72 4.97 57.14
CA ASN A 823 20.85 6.13 57.02
C ASN A 823 21.34 7.10 55.94
N LYS A 824 22.66 7.28 55.78
CA LYS A 824 23.25 8.00 54.64
C LYS A 824 22.89 7.36 53.30
N ARG A 825 23.00 6.03 53.18
CA ARG A 825 22.59 5.31 51.96
C ARG A 825 21.11 5.54 51.65
N PHE A 826 20.22 5.40 52.63
CA PHE A 826 18.80 5.72 52.44
C PHE A 826 18.57 7.19 52.05
N ARG A 827 19.32 8.15 52.59
CA ARG A 827 19.21 9.56 52.19
C ARG A 827 19.69 9.81 50.76
N SER A 828 20.79 9.22 50.32
CA SER A 828 21.20 9.30 48.91
C SER A 828 20.18 8.63 47.98
N MET A 829 19.59 7.50 48.39
CA MET A 829 18.51 6.83 47.64
C MET A 829 17.24 7.69 47.56
N TYR A 830 16.89 8.42 48.61
CA TYR A 830 15.80 9.40 48.60
C TYR A 830 16.02 10.47 47.51
N HIS A 831 17.23 11.02 47.38
CA HIS A 831 17.53 12.01 46.35
C HIS A 831 17.47 11.41 44.93
N ILE A 832 17.86 10.13 44.72
CA ILE A 832 17.68 9.43 43.43
C ILE A 832 16.18 9.25 43.10
N LEU A 833 15.35 8.87 44.07
CA LEU A 833 13.90 8.72 43.90
C LEU A 833 13.19 10.09 43.71
N LEU A 834 13.70 11.14 44.34
CA LEU A 834 13.26 12.53 44.15
C LEU A 834 13.62 13.05 42.75
N ALA A 835 14.81 12.71 42.23
CA ALA A 835 15.21 12.99 40.86
C ALA A 835 14.30 12.26 39.85
N ALA A 836 13.98 10.99 40.09
CA ALA A 836 13.04 10.23 39.27
C ALA A 836 11.62 10.85 39.30
N TRP A 837 11.13 11.26 40.47
CA TRP A 837 9.86 11.99 40.59
C TRP A 837 9.90 13.34 39.84
N LYS A 838 10.99 14.12 39.94
CA LYS A 838 11.18 15.36 39.17
C LYS A 838 11.12 15.11 37.65
N ILE A 839 11.64 14.00 37.14
CA ILE A 839 11.52 13.61 35.72
C ILE A 839 10.05 13.36 35.33
N LEU A 840 9.28 12.66 36.17
CA LEU A 840 7.85 12.39 35.93
C LEU A 840 6.97 13.66 35.97
N GLU A 841 7.28 14.63 36.83
CA GLU A 841 6.65 15.97 36.84
C GLU A 841 7.35 16.97 35.89
N HIS A 842 8.19 16.49 34.95
CA HIS A 842 8.90 17.28 33.92
C HIS A 842 9.66 18.52 34.44
N CYS A 843 10.20 18.44 35.65
CA CYS A 843 10.97 19.50 36.29
C CYS A 843 12.40 19.57 35.72
N SER A 844 12.93 20.79 35.52
CA SER A 844 14.27 21.00 34.92
C SER A 844 15.45 20.75 35.87
N ASP A 845 15.20 20.74 37.17
CA ASP A 845 16.23 20.71 38.22
C ASP A 845 16.53 19.27 38.71
N VAL A 846 16.89 18.38 37.80
CA VAL A 846 17.14 16.95 38.13
C VAL A 846 18.56 16.73 38.65
N GLU A 847 19.54 17.42 38.06
CA GLU A 847 20.97 17.21 38.35
C GLU A 847 21.39 17.68 39.75
N SER A 848 20.68 18.66 40.34
CA SER A 848 20.91 19.10 41.72
C SER A 848 20.76 17.96 42.72
N GLU A 849 19.77 17.07 42.54
CA GLU A 849 19.52 15.95 43.45
C GLU A 849 20.60 14.86 43.35
N PHE A 850 21.13 14.61 42.15
CA PHE A 850 22.28 13.70 42.01
C PHE A 850 23.54 14.28 42.67
N ASN A 851 23.75 15.60 42.59
CA ASN A 851 24.84 16.26 43.31
C ASN A 851 24.65 16.19 44.84
N HIS A 852 23.46 16.50 45.37
CA HIS A 852 23.16 16.35 46.80
C HIS A 852 23.39 14.90 47.27
N ALA A 853 22.94 13.90 46.50
CA ALA A 853 23.17 12.49 46.81
C ALA A 853 24.67 12.17 46.95
N VAL A 854 25.50 12.66 46.01
CA VAL A 854 26.96 12.52 46.02
C VAL A 854 27.59 13.24 47.22
N GLU A 855 27.12 14.43 47.60
CA GLU A 855 27.61 15.15 48.79
C GLU A 855 27.39 14.36 50.09
N ILE A 856 26.32 13.56 50.18
CA ILE A 856 25.98 12.74 51.35
C ILE A 856 26.89 11.50 51.49
N ASP A 857 27.19 10.80 50.39
CA ASP A 857 28.08 9.64 50.37
C ASP A 857 28.80 9.48 49.01
N GLN A 858 29.92 10.18 48.88
CA GLN A 858 30.79 10.13 47.70
C GLN A 858 31.38 8.72 47.42
N THR A 859 31.27 7.77 48.37
CA THR A 859 31.79 6.41 48.21
C THR A 859 30.74 5.42 47.71
N ASN A 860 29.47 5.80 47.68
CA ASN A 860 28.39 4.90 47.32
C ASN A 860 28.21 4.77 45.80
N VAL A 861 28.65 3.64 45.24
CA VAL A 861 28.56 3.32 43.81
C VAL A 861 27.14 3.40 43.24
N ASP A 862 26.12 3.08 44.05
CA ASP A 862 24.71 3.04 43.65
C ASP A 862 24.17 4.41 43.20
N ILE A 863 24.77 5.51 43.67
CA ILE A 863 24.36 6.86 43.31
C ILE A 863 24.67 7.14 41.84
N TYR A 864 25.90 6.83 41.43
CA TYR A 864 26.37 7.01 40.07
C TYR A 864 25.69 6.03 39.10
N LEU A 865 25.39 4.80 39.55
CA LEU A 865 24.63 3.81 38.75
C LEU A 865 23.16 4.23 38.60
N GLY A 866 22.51 4.69 39.67
CA GLY A 866 21.13 5.18 39.65
C GLY A 866 20.96 6.45 38.81
N ALA A 867 21.86 7.42 38.95
CA ALA A 867 21.90 8.62 38.11
C ALA A 867 22.11 8.26 36.63
N ALA A 868 23.09 7.39 36.32
CA ALA A 868 23.36 6.98 34.95
C ALA A 868 22.18 6.23 34.30
N LEU A 869 21.46 5.38 35.06
CA LEU A 869 20.22 4.75 34.57
C LEU A 869 19.18 5.81 34.22
N LEU A 870 18.75 6.63 35.19
CA LEU A 870 17.69 7.63 35.02
C LEU A 870 18.00 8.62 33.89
N LEU A 871 19.24 9.11 33.81
CA LEU A 871 19.70 9.98 32.73
C LEU A 871 19.67 9.25 31.37
N SER A 872 20.12 7.99 31.31
CA SER A 872 20.10 7.23 30.04
C SER A 872 18.69 6.93 29.53
N GLU A 873 17.72 6.70 30.43
CA GLU A 873 16.31 6.49 30.08
C GLU A 873 15.62 7.80 29.67
N ASN A 874 16.00 8.93 30.29
CA ASN A 874 15.61 10.28 29.88
C ASN A 874 16.35 10.77 28.60
N GLY A 875 17.19 9.94 27.99
CA GLY A 875 17.94 10.25 26.76
C GLY A 875 19.20 11.11 26.94
N GLN A 876 19.53 11.49 28.17
CA GLN A 876 20.70 12.27 28.59
C GLN A 876 21.96 11.39 28.65
N LEU A 877 22.33 10.84 27.49
CA LEU A 877 23.34 9.79 27.37
C LEU A 877 24.78 10.27 27.63
N GLN A 878 25.08 11.56 27.47
CA GLN A 878 26.42 12.09 27.73
C GLN A 878 26.61 12.28 29.24
N GLU A 879 25.63 12.88 29.89
CA GLU A 879 25.56 13.07 31.34
C GLU A 879 25.61 11.71 32.05
N ALA A 880 24.85 10.70 31.57
CA ALA A 880 24.95 9.33 32.06
C ALA A 880 26.36 8.71 31.93
N ILE A 881 27.07 9.01 30.83
CA ILE A 881 28.48 8.62 30.66
C ILE A 881 29.36 9.32 31.67
N ASP A 882 29.13 10.60 31.97
CA ASP A 882 29.99 11.38 32.86
C ASP A 882 29.84 10.94 34.33
N TYR A 883 28.64 10.54 34.79
CA TYR A 883 28.47 9.85 36.08
C TYR A 883 29.17 8.47 36.11
N LEU A 884 29.14 7.69 35.01
CA LEU A 884 29.88 6.42 34.92
C LEU A 884 31.41 6.62 34.84
N ASP A 885 31.89 7.70 34.22
CA ASP A 885 33.29 8.11 34.16
C ASP A 885 33.79 8.65 35.52
N GLN A 886 32.91 9.21 36.36
CA GLN A 886 33.18 9.48 37.78
C GLN A 886 33.31 8.18 38.58
N LEU A 887 32.33 7.27 38.49
CA LEU A 887 32.37 5.99 39.20
C LEU A 887 33.59 5.13 38.81
N ASN A 888 34.03 5.16 37.54
CA ASN A 888 35.24 4.49 37.07
C ASN A 888 36.52 5.02 37.78
N LYS A 889 36.50 6.18 38.46
CA LYS A 889 37.62 6.68 39.29
C LYS A 889 37.55 6.16 40.73
N ILE A 890 36.34 5.94 41.25
CA ILE A 890 36.07 5.49 42.62
C ILE A 890 36.26 3.97 42.71
N ASP A 891 35.64 3.22 41.79
CA ASP A 891 35.89 1.79 41.60
C ASP A 891 36.23 1.48 40.12
N PRO A 892 37.53 1.42 39.77
CA PRO A 892 38.00 0.99 38.46
C PRO A 892 37.80 -0.52 38.18
N ALA A 893 37.51 -1.33 39.20
CA ALA A 893 37.23 -2.75 39.06
C ALA A 893 35.77 -3.01 38.64
N HIS A 894 34.82 -2.20 39.13
CA HIS A 894 33.37 -2.38 38.97
C HIS A 894 32.95 -2.87 37.58
N HIS A 895 32.34 -4.06 37.54
CA HIS A 895 32.08 -4.78 36.29
C HIS A 895 30.92 -4.15 35.49
N LEU A 896 29.84 -3.73 36.17
CA LEU A 896 28.71 -3.03 35.54
C LEU A 896 29.14 -1.73 34.84
N VAL A 897 30.08 -0.97 35.41
CA VAL A 897 30.49 0.34 34.86
C VAL A 897 31.03 0.18 33.45
N LYS A 898 31.91 -0.79 33.21
CA LYS A 898 32.52 -1.03 31.90
C LYS A 898 31.46 -1.40 30.85
N HIS A 899 30.46 -2.17 31.24
CA HIS A 899 29.35 -2.61 30.38
C HIS A 899 28.34 -1.48 30.12
N MET A 900 27.80 -0.83 31.16
CA MET A 900 26.86 0.29 31.05
C MET A 900 27.46 1.48 30.30
N ARG A 901 28.74 1.81 30.54
CA ARG A 901 29.47 2.88 29.85
C ARG A 901 29.67 2.56 28.38
N ALA A 902 29.95 1.30 28.04
CA ALA A 902 30.03 0.86 26.64
C ALA A 902 28.66 0.90 25.95
N ASN A 903 27.60 0.51 26.65
CA ASN A 903 26.22 0.58 26.16
C ASN A 903 25.72 2.03 25.97
N CYS A 904 25.98 2.95 26.90
CA CYS A 904 25.67 4.37 26.75
C CYS A 904 26.49 5.01 25.63
N LYS A 905 27.80 4.69 25.52
CA LYS A 905 28.64 5.15 24.39
C LYS A 905 28.16 4.61 23.05
N MET A 906 27.71 3.36 23.01
CA MET A 906 27.11 2.75 21.81
C MET A 906 25.81 3.46 21.41
N ALA A 907 24.90 3.69 22.35
CA ALA A 907 23.65 4.41 22.13
C ALA A 907 23.89 5.87 21.69
N LEU A 908 24.84 6.57 22.31
CA LEU A 908 25.21 7.95 21.97
C LEU A 908 25.89 8.04 20.60
N LYS A 909 26.86 7.16 20.31
CA LYS A 909 27.51 7.10 18.99
C LYS A 909 26.51 6.82 17.89
N ALA A 910 25.58 5.89 18.14
CA ALA A 910 24.53 5.58 17.21
C ALA A 910 23.51 6.74 17.07
N SER A 911 23.16 7.46 18.16
CA SER A 911 22.20 8.59 18.11
C SER A 911 22.71 9.79 17.31
N VAL A 912 24.03 10.00 17.25
CA VAL A 912 24.69 10.98 16.36
C VAL A 912 25.04 10.43 14.97
N GLY A 913 24.61 9.20 14.64
CA GLY A 913 24.82 8.56 13.33
C GLY A 913 26.19 7.91 13.12
N ASP A 914 27.09 7.91 14.11
CA ASP A 914 28.39 7.26 14.05
C ASP A 914 28.28 5.74 14.27
N VAL A 915 27.78 5.05 13.24
CA VAL A 915 27.65 3.58 13.25
C VAL A 915 29.00 2.86 13.26
N GLY A 916 30.07 3.48 12.76
CA GLY A 916 31.42 2.92 12.89
C GLY A 916 31.86 2.86 14.37
N GLY A 917 31.69 3.98 15.08
CA GLY A 917 31.88 4.06 16.52
C GLY A 917 30.91 3.16 17.30
N ALA A 918 29.65 3.05 16.87
CA ALA A 918 28.67 2.17 17.51
C ALA A 918 29.04 0.69 17.37
N VAL A 919 29.42 0.21 16.17
CA VAL A 919 29.87 -1.17 15.95
C VAL A 919 31.19 -1.47 16.67
N ALA A 920 32.11 -0.51 16.76
CA ALA A 920 33.30 -0.63 17.60
C ALA A 920 32.95 -0.73 19.10
N CYS A 921 31.89 -0.06 19.55
CA CYS A 921 31.36 -0.25 20.90
C CYS A 921 30.65 -1.61 21.05
N MET A 922 29.86 -2.08 20.07
CA MET A 922 29.21 -3.41 20.08
C MET A 922 30.24 -4.52 20.27
N ALA A 923 31.34 -4.50 19.50
CA ALA A 923 32.42 -5.49 19.60
C ALA A 923 33.10 -5.45 20.99
N LYS A 924 33.18 -4.27 21.61
CA LYS A 924 33.72 -4.11 22.97
C LYS A 924 32.75 -4.57 24.06
N VAL A 925 31.43 -4.38 23.87
CA VAL A 925 30.39 -4.93 24.75
C VAL A 925 30.41 -6.46 24.68
N ASP A 926 30.50 -7.04 23.48
CA ASP A 926 30.55 -8.49 23.30
C ASP A 926 31.82 -9.09 23.93
N GLN A 927 32.99 -8.47 23.74
CA GLN A 927 34.22 -8.85 24.45
C GLN A 927 34.07 -8.82 25.98
N LEU A 928 33.41 -7.80 26.54
CA LEU A 928 33.16 -7.71 27.99
C LEU A 928 32.21 -8.82 28.47
N LEU A 929 31.20 -9.19 27.68
CA LEU A 929 30.29 -10.31 27.99
C LEU A 929 30.96 -11.69 27.80
N GLN A 930 31.91 -11.83 26.88
CA GLN A 930 32.71 -13.05 26.73
C GLN A 930 33.73 -13.23 27.86
N MET A 931 34.33 -12.14 28.35
CA MET A 931 35.27 -12.18 29.49
C MET A 931 34.56 -12.50 30.81
N ASN A 932 33.34 -12.00 31.03
CA ASN A 932 32.55 -12.26 32.22
C ASN A 932 31.65 -13.50 32.03
N GLN A 933 32.22 -14.71 32.19
CA GLN A 933 31.48 -15.96 32.05
C GLN A 933 30.27 -16.08 33.00
N ASN A 934 30.34 -15.44 34.17
CA ASN A 934 29.25 -15.35 35.16
C ASN A 934 28.54 -13.97 35.13
N ALA A 935 28.42 -13.32 33.96
CA ALA A 935 27.68 -12.06 33.83
C ALA A 935 26.18 -12.25 34.14
N ASP A 936 25.60 -11.29 34.85
CA ASP A 936 24.17 -11.27 35.20
C ASP A 936 23.28 -11.37 33.93
N PRO A 937 22.30 -12.29 33.87
CA PRO A 937 21.35 -12.44 32.76
C PRO A 937 20.65 -11.14 32.32
N VAL A 938 20.43 -10.18 33.23
CA VAL A 938 19.84 -8.87 32.93
C VAL A 938 20.78 -8.02 32.05
N LEU A 939 22.10 -8.19 32.16
CA LEU A 939 23.06 -7.54 31.25
C LEU A 939 22.92 -8.06 29.81
N TYR A 940 22.68 -9.37 29.65
CA TYR A 940 22.37 -9.96 28.35
C TYR A 940 21.00 -9.52 27.82
N LEU A 941 20.00 -9.26 28.68
CA LEU A 941 18.72 -8.68 28.27
C LEU A 941 18.90 -7.23 27.76
N ILE A 942 19.58 -6.37 28.52
CA ILE A 942 19.86 -4.97 28.13
C ILE A 942 20.68 -4.91 26.84
N THR A 943 21.74 -5.70 26.73
CA THR A 943 22.58 -5.75 25.53
C THR A 943 21.87 -6.41 24.35
N GLY A 944 21.04 -7.42 24.58
CA GLY A 944 20.17 -7.99 23.55
C GLY A 944 19.20 -6.95 22.99
N ARG A 945 18.56 -6.14 23.84
CA ARG A 945 17.71 -5.00 23.42
C ARG A 945 18.51 -4.03 22.57
N LEU A 946 19.75 -3.73 22.97
CA LEU A 946 20.70 -2.89 22.22
C LEU A 946 21.21 -3.49 20.90
N TYR A 947 21.26 -4.82 20.75
CA TYR A 947 21.61 -5.49 19.50
C TYR A 947 20.42 -5.65 18.54
N TYR A 948 19.21 -5.88 19.07
CA TYR A 948 17.96 -5.81 18.31
C TYR A 948 17.70 -4.37 17.84
N ALA A 949 18.00 -3.41 18.71
CA ALA A 949 18.09 -1.99 18.42
C ALA A 949 19.11 -1.64 17.34
N ALA A 950 20.17 -2.45 17.20
CA ALA A 950 21.16 -2.39 16.13
C ALA A 950 20.83 -3.32 14.93
N GLN A 951 19.67 -4.01 14.94
CA GLN A 951 19.24 -5.09 14.02
C GLN A 951 20.35 -6.10 13.69
N ASN A 952 21.31 -6.27 14.61
CA ASN A 952 22.21 -7.42 14.57
C ASN A 952 21.44 -8.60 15.16
N LYS A 953 20.56 -9.19 14.33
CA LYS A 953 19.60 -10.22 14.74
C LYS A 953 20.30 -11.43 15.37
N GLU A 954 21.46 -11.82 14.84
CA GLU A 954 22.30 -12.89 15.39
C GLU A 954 22.75 -12.59 16.83
N LEU A 955 23.42 -11.46 17.08
CA LEU A 955 23.87 -11.11 18.43
C LEU A 955 22.70 -10.82 19.38
N ALA A 956 21.60 -10.24 18.87
CA ALA A 956 20.37 -10.01 19.62
C ALA A 956 19.77 -11.33 20.10
N LYS A 957 19.56 -12.28 19.18
CA LYS A 957 19.05 -13.63 19.45
C LYS A 957 19.96 -14.41 20.39
N ALA A 958 21.28 -14.36 20.19
CA ALA A 958 22.24 -14.98 21.09
C ALA A 958 22.17 -14.40 22.51
N SER A 959 22.01 -13.07 22.64
CA SER A 959 21.91 -12.39 23.93
C SER A 959 20.57 -12.64 24.62
N PHE A 960 19.45 -12.56 23.89
CA PHE A 960 18.13 -12.91 24.44
C PHE A 960 18.02 -14.39 24.80
N LYS A 961 18.67 -15.29 24.06
CA LYS A 961 18.77 -16.71 24.42
C LYS A 961 19.53 -16.90 25.71
N LYS A 962 20.72 -16.29 25.88
CA LYS A 962 21.45 -16.31 27.15
C LYS A 962 20.66 -15.71 28.32
N ALA A 963 19.94 -14.62 28.09
CA ALA A 963 19.05 -14.03 29.08
C ALA A 963 17.90 -15.00 29.45
N ALA A 964 17.24 -15.63 28.48
CA ALA A 964 16.18 -16.61 28.71
C ALA A 964 16.69 -17.92 29.34
N GLU A 965 17.95 -18.29 29.13
CA GLU A 965 18.63 -19.41 29.80
C GLU A 965 18.94 -19.08 31.28
N GLY A 966 19.26 -17.82 31.60
CA GLY A 966 19.63 -17.39 32.95
C GLY A 966 18.47 -16.88 33.83
N ILE A 967 17.41 -16.32 33.25
CA ILE A 967 16.19 -15.85 33.94
C ILE A 967 14.92 -16.36 33.23
N PRO A 968 14.70 -17.69 33.14
CA PRO A 968 13.65 -18.28 32.32
C PRO A 968 12.22 -17.88 32.72
N ASP A 969 11.94 -17.68 34.01
CA ASP A 969 10.57 -17.44 34.50
C ASP A 969 10.02 -16.04 34.18
N TYR A 970 10.86 -15.14 33.69
CA TYR A 970 10.53 -13.75 33.36
C TYR A 970 10.12 -13.61 31.89
N ALA A 971 9.09 -12.80 31.60
CA ALA A 971 8.54 -12.71 30.25
C ALA A 971 9.47 -12.00 29.23
N ALA A 972 10.18 -10.93 29.66
CA ALA A 972 10.89 -10.03 28.75
C ALA A 972 11.97 -10.69 27.85
N PRO A 973 12.83 -11.61 28.32
CA PRO A 973 13.78 -12.30 27.45
C PRO A 973 13.11 -13.10 26.32
N MET A 974 12.04 -13.84 26.63
CA MET A 974 11.30 -14.62 25.63
C MET A 974 10.50 -13.72 24.69
N PHE A 975 9.94 -12.61 25.19
CA PHE A 975 9.24 -11.64 24.36
C PHE A 975 10.15 -11.13 23.23
N TYR A 976 11.35 -10.67 23.58
CA TYR A 976 12.28 -10.15 22.58
C TYR A 976 12.89 -11.25 21.69
N LEU A 977 13.16 -12.45 22.24
CA LEU A 977 13.58 -13.61 21.43
C LEU A 977 12.52 -13.97 20.39
N ALA A 978 11.25 -14.06 20.81
CA ALA A 978 10.11 -14.35 19.95
C ALA A 978 9.93 -13.31 18.85
N MET A 979 10.20 -12.03 19.12
CA MET A 979 10.19 -10.97 18.11
C MET A 979 11.29 -11.16 17.06
N VAL A 980 12.53 -11.48 17.45
CA VAL A 980 13.61 -11.74 16.48
C VAL A 980 13.29 -12.96 15.63
N GLU A 981 12.85 -14.07 16.23
CA GLU A 981 12.46 -15.28 15.50
C GLU A 981 11.25 -15.05 14.59
N ALA A 982 10.30 -14.20 14.99
CA ALA A 982 9.17 -13.84 14.14
C ALA A 982 9.60 -13.00 12.92
N GLU A 983 10.60 -12.13 13.06
CA GLU A 983 11.19 -11.40 11.92
C GLU A 983 12.07 -12.30 11.02
N GLU A 984 12.65 -13.39 11.54
CA GLU A 984 13.34 -14.40 10.72
C GLU A 984 12.39 -15.26 9.89
N MET A 985 11.14 -15.43 10.37
CA MET A 985 10.08 -16.16 9.67
C MET A 985 9.26 -15.27 8.72
N GLU A 986 9.76 -14.09 8.32
CA GLU A 986 9.04 -13.18 7.44
C GLU A 986 8.69 -13.82 6.09
N GLY A 987 7.40 -13.80 5.73
CA GLY A 987 6.85 -14.48 4.54
C GLY A 987 6.42 -15.93 4.76
N SER A 988 6.68 -16.53 5.93
CA SER A 988 6.18 -17.86 6.28
C SER A 988 4.68 -17.83 6.63
N PRO A 989 3.85 -18.75 6.12
CA PRO A 989 2.42 -18.82 6.48
C PRO A 989 2.19 -19.09 7.98
N ASN A 990 3.19 -19.65 8.68
CA ASN A 990 3.11 -19.98 10.10
C ASN A 990 3.59 -18.84 11.03
N GLN A 991 4.16 -17.76 10.48
CA GLN A 991 4.78 -16.65 11.23
C GLN A 991 3.85 -16.10 12.34
N MET A 992 2.61 -15.76 11.97
CA MET A 992 1.63 -15.21 12.91
C MET A 992 1.22 -16.20 14.01
N ALA A 993 1.10 -17.49 13.68
CA ALA A 993 0.68 -18.52 14.64
C ALA A 993 1.77 -18.83 15.69
N VAL A 994 3.04 -18.82 15.28
CA VAL A 994 4.17 -18.99 16.22
C VAL A 994 4.32 -17.75 17.10
N LEU A 995 4.18 -16.55 16.54
CA LEU A 995 4.22 -15.30 17.32
C LEU A 995 3.07 -15.23 18.33
N GLU A 996 1.83 -15.53 17.92
CA GLU A 996 0.66 -15.60 18.81
C GLU A 996 0.87 -16.56 20.00
N SER A 997 1.40 -17.76 19.73
CA SER A 997 1.70 -18.75 20.76
C SER A 997 2.73 -18.22 21.76
N LYS A 998 3.84 -17.64 21.28
CA LYS A 998 4.89 -17.08 22.15
C LYS A 998 4.41 -15.86 22.95
N MET A 999 3.55 -15.01 22.39
CA MET A 999 2.96 -13.88 23.14
C MET A 999 2.00 -14.35 24.24
N LYS A 1000 1.25 -15.44 24.03
CA LYS A 1000 0.43 -16.06 25.08
C LYS A 1000 1.28 -16.57 26.24
N ILE A 1001 2.39 -17.26 25.96
CA ILE A 1001 3.36 -17.70 26.97
C ILE A 1001 4.00 -16.52 27.74
N CYS A 1002 4.14 -15.34 27.10
CA CYS A 1002 4.59 -14.13 27.78
C CYS A 1002 3.54 -13.63 28.80
N LEU A 1003 2.25 -13.62 28.43
CA LEU A 1003 1.15 -13.22 29.33
C LEU A 1003 0.85 -14.23 30.44
N GLU A 1004 1.20 -15.51 30.25
CA GLU A 1004 1.14 -16.51 31.33
C GLU A 1004 2.14 -16.18 32.47
N ARG A 1005 3.24 -15.49 32.17
CA ARG A 1005 4.28 -15.11 33.15
C ARG A 1005 4.19 -13.66 33.61
N GLU A 1006 3.90 -12.72 32.72
CA GLU A 1006 3.69 -11.30 33.01
C GLU A 1006 2.31 -10.87 32.44
N LYS A 1007 1.24 -11.13 33.20
CA LYS A 1007 -0.16 -10.86 32.77
C LYS A 1007 -0.42 -9.42 32.34
N ALA A 1008 0.34 -8.48 32.89
CA ALA A 1008 0.24 -7.05 32.64
C ALA A 1008 1.27 -6.54 31.61
N ASN A 1009 1.74 -7.36 30.68
CA ASN A 1009 2.68 -6.95 29.64
C ASN A 1009 1.97 -6.24 28.46
N PRO A 1010 2.12 -4.90 28.29
CA PRO A 1010 1.39 -4.16 27.26
C PRO A 1010 1.87 -4.47 25.83
N ASP A 1011 3.17 -4.72 25.63
CA ASP A 1011 3.71 -5.04 24.29
C ASP A 1011 3.14 -6.37 23.75
N ALA A 1012 3.00 -7.39 24.60
CA ALA A 1012 2.41 -8.68 24.23
C ALA A 1012 0.90 -8.56 23.94
N LEU A 1013 0.16 -7.78 24.75
CA LEU A 1013 -1.25 -7.47 24.50
C LEU A 1013 -1.44 -6.73 23.17
N ALA A 1014 -0.62 -5.71 22.88
CA ALA A 1014 -0.67 -4.96 21.63
C ALA A 1014 -0.39 -5.83 20.39
N ILE A 1015 0.52 -6.80 20.47
CA ILE A 1015 0.80 -7.73 19.38
C ILE A 1015 -0.37 -8.71 19.17
N LEU A 1016 -0.93 -9.26 20.25
CA LEU A 1016 -2.09 -10.15 20.16
C LEU A 1016 -3.32 -9.41 19.60
N ALA A 1017 -3.53 -8.14 19.99
CA ALA A 1017 -4.60 -7.31 19.44
C ALA A 1017 -4.45 -7.10 17.91
N LYS A 1018 -3.21 -6.94 17.42
CA LYS A 1018 -2.90 -6.81 15.99
C LYS A 1018 -3.14 -8.13 15.23
N ILE A 1019 -2.80 -9.27 15.83
CA ILE A 1019 -3.08 -10.59 15.27
C ILE A 1019 -4.60 -10.86 15.24
N ALA A 1020 -5.34 -10.50 16.29
CA ALA A 1020 -6.80 -10.59 16.32
C ALA A 1020 -7.46 -9.71 15.24
N PHE A 1021 -6.98 -8.47 15.06
CA PHE A 1021 -7.45 -7.58 13.99
C PHE A 1021 -7.16 -8.14 12.59
N GLN A 1022 -5.96 -8.71 12.35
CA GLN A 1022 -5.63 -9.39 11.09
C GLN A 1022 -6.51 -10.63 10.83
N LYS A 1023 -6.94 -11.33 11.88
CA LYS A 1023 -7.93 -12.41 11.82
C LYS A 1023 -9.38 -11.92 11.69
N GLN A 1024 -9.62 -10.61 11.56
CA GLN A 1024 -10.93 -9.96 11.50
C GLN A 1024 -11.77 -10.10 12.79
N GLN A 1025 -11.12 -10.44 13.91
CA GLN A 1025 -11.75 -10.62 15.22
C GLN A 1025 -11.80 -9.28 15.98
N LEU A 1026 -12.65 -8.36 15.50
CA LEU A 1026 -12.69 -6.97 15.97
C LEU A 1026 -12.95 -6.84 17.48
N ASP A 1027 -13.86 -7.64 18.05
CA ASP A 1027 -14.16 -7.64 19.49
C ASP A 1027 -12.96 -8.04 20.34
N GLU A 1028 -12.24 -9.09 19.93
CA GLU A 1028 -11.05 -9.59 20.64
C GLU A 1028 -9.89 -8.60 20.49
N ALA A 1029 -9.74 -7.97 19.31
CA ALA A 1029 -8.76 -6.91 19.11
C ALA A 1029 -9.02 -5.71 20.05
N LEU A 1030 -10.28 -5.26 20.17
CA LEU A 1030 -10.65 -4.19 21.10
C LEU A 1030 -10.39 -4.57 22.55
N ARG A 1031 -10.84 -5.75 22.99
CA ARG A 1031 -10.64 -6.26 24.35
C ARG A 1031 -9.16 -6.33 24.73
N LEU A 1032 -8.30 -6.72 23.79
CA LEU A 1032 -6.84 -6.78 23.99
C LEU A 1032 -6.18 -5.39 23.97
N TYR A 1033 -6.69 -4.44 23.18
CA TYR A 1033 -6.24 -3.04 23.23
C TYR A 1033 -6.70 -2.33 24.50
N GLU A 1034 -7.90 -2.59 25.01
CA GLU A 1034 -8.39 -2.06 26.28
C GLU A 1034 -7.48 -2.51 27.42
N GLN A 1035 -7.22 -3.82 27.52
CA GLN A 1035 -6.25 -4.37 28.49
C GLN A 1035 -4.83 -3.81 28.29
N CYS A 1036 -4.39 -3.62 27.04
CA CYS A 1036 -3.10 -2.98 26.76
C CYS A 1036 -3.06 -1.54 27.28
N ILE A 1037 -4.11 -0.75 27.02
CA ILE A 1037 -4.22 0.64 27.45
C ILE A 1037 -4.25 0.71 28.98
N GLU A 1038 -4.99 -0.16 29.66
CA GLU A 1038 -5.06 -0.26 31.12
C GLU A 1038 -3.69 -0.43 31.79
N VAL A 1039 -2.84 -1.32 31.26
CA VAL A 1039 -1.53 -1.66 31.88
C VAL A 1039 -0.33 -0.88 31.30
N CYS A 1040 -0.52 -0.08 30.25
CA CYS A 1040 0.58 0.68 29.64
C CYS A 1040 1.02 1.86 30.54
N PRO A 1041 2.34 2.04 30.81
CA PRO A 1041 2.85 3.20 31.52
C PRO A 1041 2.55 4.51 30.77
N VAL A 1042 2.16 5.54 31.51
CA VAL A 1042 1.63 6.80 30.99
C VAL A 1042 2.68 7.90 31.03
N HIS A 1043 3.42 8.02 32.13
CA HIS A 1043 4.43 9.08 32.32
C HIS A 1043 5.80 8.69 31.75
N THR A 1044 6.25 7.45 31.99
CA THR A 1044 7.54 6.95 31.51
C THR A 1044 7.53 6.54 30.04
N ASN A 1045 6.37 6.30 29.43
CA ASN A 1045 6.25 5.64 28.12
C ASN A 1045 5.02 6.05 27.28
N GLU A 1046 4.62 7.33 27.30
CA GLU A 1046 3.55 7.87 26.44
C GLU A 1046 3.71 7.49 24.95
N ALA A 1047 4.95 7.38 24.47
CA ALA A 1047 5.28 6.96 23.11
C ALA A 1047 4.84 5.53 22.74
N SER A 1048 4.57 4.66 23.72
CA SER A 1048 4.00 3.32 23.52
C SER A 1048 2.49 3.26 23.78
N LEU A 1049 1.95 4.15 24.63
CA LEU A 1049 0.51 4.29 24.86
C LEU A 1049 -0.21 4.85 23.62
N LEU A 1050 0.29 5.94 23.02
CA LEU A 1050 -0.37 6.64 21.91
C LEU A 1050 -0.65 5.73 20.69
N PRO A 1051 0.25 4.84 20.23
CA PRO A 1051 -0.07 3.88 19.18
C PRO A 1051 -1.22 2.93 19.54
N ALA A 1052 -1.25 2.36 20.75
CA ALA A 1052 -2.31 1.45 21.19
C ALA A 1052 -3.67 2.17 21.28
N VAL A 1053 -3.68 3.41 21.79
CA VAL A 1053 -4.87 4.27 21.80
C VAL A 1053 -5.33 4.63 20.38
N THR A 1054 -4.41 4.91 19.46
CA THR A 1054 -4.73 5.23 18.06
C THR A 1054 -5.34 4.03 17.34
N ASP A 1055 -4.72 2.85 17.46
CA ASP A 1055 -5.23 1.60 16.90
C ASP A 1055 -6.63 1.28 17.49
N TYR A 1056 -6.81 1.45 18.81
CA TYR A 1056 -8.09 1.24 19.50
C TYR A 1056 -9.22 2.13 18.96
N VAL A 1057 -9.05 3.47 18.92
CA VAL A 1057 -10.15 4.37 18.50
C VAL A 1057 -10.57 4.15 17.05
N GLN A 1058 -9.61 3.79 16.18
CA GLN A 1058 -9.90 3.42 14.78
C GLN A 1058 -10.71 2.12 14.69
N ILE A 1059 -10.26 1.05 15.36
CA ILE A 1059 -10.95 -0.26 15.32
C ILE A 1059 -12.35 -0.16 15.95
N ARG A 1060 -12.51 0.66 17.01
CA ARG A 1060 -13.78 0.89 17.70
C ARG A 1060 -14.81 1.56 16.79
N SER A 1061 -14.38 2.59 16.06
CA SER A 1061 -15.21 3.33 15.11
C SER A 1061 -15.53 2.49 13.87
N LEU A 1062 -14.57 1.66 13.41
CA LEU A 1062 -14.77 0.69 12.33
C LEU A 1062 -15.81 -0.38 12.70
N ARG A 1063 -15.75 -0.95 13.92
CA ARG A 1063 -16.76 -1.90 14.42
C ARG A 1063 -18.16 -1.31 14.39
N LYS A 1064 -18.34 -0.09 14.92
CA LYS A 1064 -19.63 0.63 14.90
C LYS A 1064 -20.14 0.88 13.48
N ALA A 1065 -19.26 1.25 12.54
CA ALA A 1065 -19.62 1.41 11.13
C ALA A 1065 -20.09 0.09 10.50
N VAL A 1066 -19.35 -1.01 10.74
CA VAL A 1066 -19.71 -2.36 10.25
C VAL A 1066 -21.04 -2.84 10.85
N GLU A 1067 -21.26 -2.67 12.15
CA GLU A 1067 -22.55 -2.96 12.80
C GLU A 1067 -23.71 -2.17 12.18
N THR A 1068 -23.50 -0.87 11.91
CA THR A 1068 -24.53 0.01 11.33
C THR A 1068 -24.91 -0.45 9.92
N LEU A 1069 -23.91 -0.80 9.11
CA LEU A 1069 -24.11 -1.37 7.77
C LEU A 1069 -24.82 -2.72 7.82
N GLN A 1070 -24.41 -3.63 8.71
CA GLN A 1070 -25.05 -4.94 8.90
C GLN A 1070 -26.51 -4.82 9.35
N ARG A 1071 -26.81 -3.98 10.35
CA ARG A 1071 -28.19 -3.74 10.81
C ARG A 1071 -29.07 -3.17 9.71
N THR A 1072 -28.52 -2.33 8.83
CA THR A 1072 -29.29 -1.71 7.73
C THR A 1072 -29.47 -2.64 6.53
N THR A 1073 -28.52 -3.54 6.23
CA THR A 1073 -28.65 -4.55 5.16
C THR A 1073 -29.41 -5.81 5.58
N ALA A 1074 -29.53 -6.08 6.88
CA ALA A 1074 -30.32 -7.19 7.42
C ALA A 1074 -31.83 -6.89 7.54
N LEU A 1075 -32.27 -5.64 7.28
CA LEU A 1075 -33.69 -5.32 7.16
C LEU A 1075 -34.25 -5.99 5.88
N PRO A 1076 -35.37 -6.74 5.96
CA PRO A 1076 -35.98 -7.33 4.78
C PRO A 1076 -36.40 -6.26 3.78
N VAL A 1077 -36.09 -6.49 2.50
CA VAL A 1077 -36.79 -5.80 1.40
C VAL A 1077 -38.27 -6.19 1.50
N ASP A 1078 -39.17 -5.20 1.61
CA ASP A 1078 -40.60 -5.44 1.82
C ASP A 1078 -41.17 -6.40 0.76
N ALA A 1079 -41.65 -7.55 1.23
CA ALA A 1079 -42.19 -8.63 0.40
C ALA A 1079 -43.62 -8.33 -0.09
N SER A 1080 -43.88 -7.10 -0.53
CA SER A 1080 -45.22 -6.59 -0.89
C SER A 1080 -45.35 -6.11 -2.35
N CYS A 1081 -44.37 -6.41 -3.21
CA CYS A 1081 -44.40 -6.08 -4.65
C CYS A 1081 -44.11 -7.30 -5.54
N SER A 1082 -44.88 -8.37 -5.37
CA SER A 1082 -44.79 -9.62 -6.16
C SER A 1082 -46.13 -9.98 -6.83
N VAL A 1083 -46.64 -9.10 -7.71
CA VAL A 1083 -47.84 -9.37 -8.53
C VAL A 1083 -47.59 -9.05 -10.01
N ARG A 1084 -47.27 -10.11 -10.76
CA ARG A 1084 -47.21 -10.24 -12.24
C ARG A 1084 -46.13 -9.43 -12.97
#